data_AF-A0A417T7U3-F1
#
_entry.id   AF-A0A417T7U3-F1
#
_cell.length_a   1.000
_cell.length_b   1.000
_cell.length_c   1.000
_cell.angle_alpha   90.00
_cell.angle_beta   90.00
_cell.angle_gamma   90.00
#
_symmetry.space_group_name_H-M   'P 1'
#
loop_
_entity.id
_entity.type
_entity.pdbx_description
1 polymer ?
#
loop_
_entity_poly.entity_id
_entity_poly.type
_entity_poly.pdbx_seq_one_letter_code
_entity_poly.pdbx_strand_id
1 'polypeptide(L)'
;MSDISNTKDLDNKKEYEFFDRAVGEMNRDIADTEENIEYRKQTIKAQKKYVRDSHGDMDDHEFLQNMNSINTDVMFIDNAQKKLDKLKHHVRNPYFGKVVFRFRDGEQIPVYVGMNGYWSKDIDDQLIYDWRSPVASMYYDYEKGAAGYDAPDGHIDGEIVEKKQFDIKNGTLKSVADTDYNVSDNLLIHALAENSGTRMRSVVATIQKEQNGIIRNNSAYNLIVDGKAGSGKTVVAMHRLAWLMYTHRKTIKADNVMIMSPNGIFGDYISSVLPEIGEDNVPEKEFDSLMEEILFINEPFENKLAQSDVIIDSKYDGGELIYDPDTGDREDSVSRILNIKLKSSVWFFDKLNKYIEEYINDFRFRDFHFEKTTFPETKLSKMFKERFARDPYYERFGKIAYFVAEQLEDEQGRAFNTSKRAKVEKQITGELIHQYGRYDLVEIYRGFLDTIKDKYPYVCQYTNEYGEIRYEDVLVIFYMQVLFYGCHSYDEIKHLVIDEMQDYNIFQYAVISHVFKCRKTILGDIYQVLFYDPGETVVDVLKKVFAGEGCEICQLNTAYRSTKEITEFCDKILAGEDCVRPESGKMVARSGKVPEVSDIGDMDELIMYITDKDLDAYDNVAVLVDDEAQAFRVSRELEAEGLYVTLLTHQSSVYSGGLVVLPKFLAKGMEFDAVFVVNCGHENTHSYYISCTRALHELYVCNMTGEL
;
A
#
# COMPACT_ATOMS: atom_id res chain seq x y z
N MET A 1 32.31 35.83 -24.21
CA MET A 1 30.93 35.97 -23.69
C MET A 1 29.86 35.95 -24.78
N SER A 2 30.14 36.40 -26.01
CA SER A 2 29.20 36.36 -27.16
C SER A 2 28.97 34.96 -27.77
N ASP A 3 29.98 34.07 -27.77
CA ASP A 3 29.82 32.73 -28.36
C ASP A 3 28.99 31.76 -27.49
N ILE A 4 28.97 31.99 -26.16
CA ILE A 4 28.23 31.12 -25.22
C ILE A 4 26.72 31.42 -25.26
N SER A 5 26.30 32.68 -25.48
CA SER A 5 24.88 33.02 -25.60
C SER A 5 24.29 32.53 -26.92
N ASN A 6 25.04 32.66 -28.02
CA ASN A 6 24.59 32.23 -29.35
C ASN A 6 24.43 30.70 -29.46
N THR A 7 25.24 29.94 -28.70
CA THR A 7 25.16 28.47 -28.66
C THR A 7 23.96 27.99 -27.83
N LYS A 8 23.65 28.65 -26.70
CA LYS A 8 22.46 28.35 -25.89
C LYS A 8 21.15 28.65 -26.62
N ASP A 9 21.08 29.74 -27.37
CA ASP A 9 19.89 30.09 -28.16
C ASP A 9 19.64 29.09 -29.30
N LEU A 10 20.71 28.59 -29.95
CA LEU A 10 20.61 27.58 -31.00
C LEU A 10 20.18 26.21 -30.45
N ASP A 11 20.66 25.85 -29.27
CA ASP A 11 20.38 24.57 -28.63
C ASP A 11 18.93 24.51 -28.11
N ASN A 12 18.46 25.59 -27.48
CA ASN A 12 17.05 25.73 -27.11
C ASN A 12 16.14 25.66 -28.33
N LYS A 13 16.51 26.27 -29.45
CA LYS A 13 15.72 26.21 -30.69
C LYS A 13 15.53 24.78 -31.20
N LYS A 14 16.57 23.93 -31.13
CA LYS A 14 16.44 22.51 -31.51
C LYS A 14 15.45 21.76 -30.63
N GLU A 15 15.41 22.07 -29.34
CA GLU A 15 14.46 21.44 -28.42
C GLU A 15 13.01 21.88 -28.69
N TYR A 16 12.77 23.15 -29.06
CA TYR A 16 11.46 23.60 -29.53
C TYR A 16 11.04 22.90 -30.83
N GLU A 17 11.95 22.76 -31.79
CA GLU A 17 11.69 22.03 -33.05
C GLU A 17 11.38 20.55 -32.81
N PHE A 18 12.10 19.89 -31.88
CA PHE A 18 11.81 18.52 -31.49
C PHE A 18 10.44 18.39 -30.82
N PHE A 19 10.11 19.31 -29.90
CA PHE A 19 8.81 19.35 -29.23
C PHE A 19 7.65 19.47 -30.23
N ASP A 20 7.72 20.45 -31.14
CA ASP A 20 6.69 20.68 -32.15
C ASP A 20 6.52 19.48 -33.08
N ARG A 21 7.63 18.83 -33.47
CA ARG A 21 7.58 17.59 -34.26
C ARG A 21 6.90 16.45 -33.50
N ALA A 22 7.32 16.18 -32.27
CA ALA A 22 6.77 15.09 -31.46
C ALA A 22 5.27 15.28 -31.20
N VAL A 23 4.86 16.48 -30.80
CA VAL A 23 3.45 16.81 -30.58
C VAL A 23 2.65 16.77 -31.89
N GLY A 24 3.24 17.21 -33.00
CA GLY A 24 2.64 17.12 -34.33
C GLY A 24 2.37 15.68 -34.75
N GLU A 25 3.35 14.77 -34.58
CA GLU A 25 3.22 13.35 -34.84
C GLU A 25 2.12 12.70 -33.99
N MET A 26 2.12 12.94 -32.68
CA MET A 26 1.10 12.40 -31.77
C MET A 26 -0.30 12.90 -32.11
N ASN A 27 -0.47 14.19 -32.45
CA ASN A 27 -1.77 14.74 -32.84
C ASN A 27 -2.29 14.14 -34.15
N ARG A 28 -1.40 13.82 -35.11
CA ARG A 28 -1.79 13.07 -36.32
C ARG A 28 -2.26 11.67 -35.96
N ASP A 29 -1.53 10.96 -35.10
CA ASP A 29 -1.94 9.62 -34.63
C ASP A 29 -3.28 9.65 -33.87
N ILE A 30 -3.54 10.69 -33.09
CA ILE A 30 -4.84 10.92 -32.42
C ILE A 30 -5.95 11.06 -33.46
N ALA A 31 -5.77 11.95 -34.46
CA ALA A 31 -6.76 12.18 -35.51
C ALA A 31 -7.05 10.89 -36.32
N ASP A 32 -6.01 10.18 -36.72
CA ASP A 32 -6.13 8.90 -37.45
C ASP A 32 -6.88 7.85 -36.61
N THR A 33 -6.62 7.80 -35.29
CA THR A 33 -7.29 6.85 -34.39
C THR A 33 -8.76 7.22 -34.20
N GLU A 34 -9.09 8.50 -34.05
CA GLU A 34 -10.47 9.00 -33.95
C GLU A 34 -11.27 8.69 -35.21
N GLU A 35 -10.69 8.93 -36.39
CA GLU A 35 -11.33 8.61 -37.67
C GLU A 35 -11.61 7.11 -37.81
N ASN A 36 -10.64 6.26 -37.45
CA ASN A 36 -10.81 4.82 -37.48
C ASN A 36 -11.91 4.32 -36.51
N ILE A 37 -12.01 4.91 -35.32
CA ILE A 37 -13.07 4.60 -34.35
C ILE A 37 -14.44 4.95 -34.94
N GLU A 38 -14.56 6.14 -35.51
CA GLU A 38 -15.83 6.62 -36.09
C GLU A 38 -16.27 5.77 -37.28
N TYR A 39 -15.33 5.44 -38.18
CA TYR A 39 -15.58 4.53 -39.31
C TYR A 39 -16.11 3.16 -38.86
N ARG A 40 -15.50 2.55 -37.84
CA ARG A 40 -15.96 1.25 -37.31
C ARG A 40 -17.28 1.35 -36.55
N LYS A 41 -17.57 2.44 -35.84
CA LYS A 41 -18.89 2.69 -35.23
C LYS A 41 -19.99 2.70 -36.30
N GLN A 42 -19.75 3.36 -37.43
CA GLN A 42 -20.69 3.38 -38.55
C GLN A 42 -20.87 1.99 -39.17
N THR A 43 -19.77 1.23 -39.30
CA THR A 43 -19.78 -0.15 -39.80
C THR A 43 -20.61 -1.07 -38.89
N ILE A 44 -20.41 -1.03 -37.57
CA ILE A 44 -21.22 -1.79 -36.59
C ILE A 44 -22.70 -1.42 -36.72
N LYS A 45 -23.02 -0.13 -36.87
CA LYS A 45 -24.40 0.33 -37.03
C LYS A 45 -25.06 -0.24 -38.28
N ALA A 46 -24.32 -0.28 -39.40
CA ALA A 46 -24.78 -0.87 -40.65
C ALA A 46 -24.96 -2.40 -40.52
N GLN A 47 -24.01 -3.11 -39.91
CA GLN A 47 -24.07 -4.55 -39.67
C GLN A 47 -25.23 -4.93 -38.74
N LYS A 48 -25.41 -4.23 -37.62
CA LYS A 48 -26.56 -4.44 -36.71
C LYS A 48 -27.89 -4.22 -37.41
N LYS A 49 -27.96 -3.24 -38.32
CA LYS A 49 -29.14 -3.00 -39.16
C LYS A 49 -29.38 -4.16 -40.13
N TYR A 50 -28.35 -4.62 -40.84
CA TYR A 50 -28.43 -5.78 -41.73
C TYR A 50 -28.92 -7.04 -40.99
N VAL A 51 -28.32 -7.35 -39.84
CA VAL A 51 -28.74 -8.48 -38.99
C VAL A 51 -30.20 -8.37 -38.58
N ARG A 52 -30.68 -7.17 -38.23
CA ARG A 52 -32.08 -6.95 -37.86
C ARG A 52 -33.03 -7.11 -39.05
N ASP A 53 -32.68 -6.52 -40.19
CA ASP A 53 -33.53 -6.45 -41.37
C ASP A 53 -33.61 -7.80 -42.10
N SER A 54 -32.57 -8.63 -42.01
CA SER A 54 -32.46 -9.94 -42.67
C SER A 54 -32.52 -11.13 -41.70
N HIS A 55 -32.92 -10.93 -40.44
CA HIS A 55 -32.93 -11.97 -39.41
C HIS A 55 -33.76 -13.21 -39.77
N GLY A 56 -34.85 -13.03 -40.51
CA GLY A 56 -35.73 -14.12 -40.92
C GLY A 56 -35.22 -14.97 -42.09
N ASP A 57 -34.24 -14.44 -42.85
CA ASP A 57 -33.69 -15.07 -44.05
C ASP A 57 -32.25 -15.57 -43.85
N MET A 58 -31.61 -15.27 -42.71
CA MET A 58 -30.26 -15.72 -42.38
C MET A 58 -30.25 -17.16 -41.88
N ASP A 59 -29.23 -17.92 -42.32
CA ASP A 59 -28.87 -19.17 -41.65
C ASP A 59 -28.02 -18.93 -40.39
N ASP A 60 -27.90 -19.96 -39.55
CA ASP A 60 -27.17 -19.88 -38.28
C ASP A 60 -25.69 -19.51 -38.48
N HIS A 61 -25.08 -19.93 -39.59
CA HIS A 61 -23.66 -19.70 -39.87
C HIS A 61 -23.41 -18.23 -40.27
N GLU A 62 -24.25 -17.66 -41.12
CA GLU A 62 -24.24 -16.25 -41.50
C GLU A 62 -24.51 -15.35 -40.28
N PHE A 63 -25.47 -15.72 -39.44
CA PHE A 63 -25.73 -14.98 -38.19
C PHE A 63 -24.52 -14.97 -37.26
N LEU A 64 -23.89 -16.13 -37.04
CA LEU A 64 -22.69 -16.25 -36.20
C LEU A 64 -21.49 -15.46 -36.76
N GLN A 65 -21.27 -15.46 -38.07
CA GLN A 65 -20.21 -14.65 -38.69
C GLN A 65 -20.43 -13.15 -38.46
N ASN A 66 -21.66 -12.66 -38.66
CA ASN A 66 -21.99 -11.26 -38.41
C ASN A 66 -21.81 -10.88 -36.94
N MET A 67 -22.23 -11.74 -36.00
CA MET A 67 -22.02 -11.50 -34.56
C MET A 67 -20.53 -11.47 -34.19
N ASN A 68 -19.73 -12.39 -34.74
CA ASN A 68 -18.29 -12.41 -34.51
C ASN A 68 -17.59 -11.16 -35.07
N SER A 69 -17.99 -10.68 -36.25
CA SER A 69 -17.49 -9.41 -36.81
C SER A 69 -17.83 -8.24 -35.91
N ILE A 70 -19.09 -8.13 -35.47
CA ILE A 70 -19.53 -7.05 -34.57
C ILE A 70 -18.73 -7.10 -33.27
N ASN A 71 -18.58 -8.28 -32.65
CA ASN A 71 -17.82 -8.43 -31.41
C ASN A 71 -16.35 -8.02 -31.60
N THR A 72 -15.75 -8.38 -32.74
CA THR A 72 -14.37 -8.00 -33.08
C THR A 72 -14.23 -6.48 -33.22
N ASP A 73 -15.18 -5.82 -33.91
CA ASP A 73 -15.17 -4.36 -34.05
C ASP A 73 -15.42 -3.64 -32.72
N VAL A 74 -16.31 -4.17 -31.87
CA VAL A 74 -16.52 -3.64 -30.51
C VAL A 74 -15.24 -3.74 -29.68
N MET A 75 -14.57 -4.90 -29.69
CA MET A 75 -13.28 -5.07 -29.00
C MET A 75 -12.20 -4.15 -29.56
N PHE A 76 -12.16 -3.94 -30.88
CA PHE A 76 -11.23 -2.98 -31.48
C PHE A 76 -11.50 -1.56 -31.00
N ILE A 77 -12.76 -1.11 -31.00
CA ILE A 77 -13.14 0.24 -30.56
C ILE A 77 -12.75 0.44 -29.10
N ASP A 78 -12.98 -0.52 -28.22
CA ASP A 78 -12.59 -0.44 -26.81
C ASP A 78 -11.07 -0.24 -26.66
N ASN A 79 -10.28 -1.07 -27.34
CA ASN A 79 -8.81 -0.96 -27.32
C ASN A 79 -8.31 0.35 -27.96
N ALA A 80 -8.92 0.78 -29.06
CA ALA A 80 -8.58 2.02 -29.73
C ALA A 80 -8.92 3.25 -28.87
N GLN A 81 -10.04 3.22 -28.15
CA GLN A 81 -10.44 4.27 -27.22
C GLN A 81 -9.44 4.37 -26.06
N LYS A 82 -9.05 3.24 -25.45
CA LYS A 82 -8.01 3.21 -24.41
C LYS A 82 -6.68 3.79 -24.92
N LYS A 83 -6.27 3.43 -26.14
CA LYS A 83 -5.05 3.99 -26.77
C LYS A 83 -5.18 5.49 -27.00
N LEU A 84 -6.34 5.94 -27.47
CA LEU A 84 -6.63 7.35 -27.73
C LEU A 84 -6.56 8.18 -26.44
N ASP A 85 -7.15 7.68 -25.35
CA ASP A 85 -7.15 8.37 -24.06
C ASP A 85 -5.71 8.50 -23.53
N LYS A 86 -4.89 7.44 -23.67
CA LYS A 86 -3.46 7.48 -23.34
C LYS A 86 -2.69 8.49 -24.19
N LEU A 87 -2.90 8.52 -25.50
CA LEU A 87 -2.24 9.49 -26.40
C LEU A 87 -2.65 10.94 -26.10
N LYS A 88 -3.94 11.19 -25.85
CA LYS A 88 -4.44 12.52 -25.48
C LYS A 88 -3.84 13.03 -24.17
N HIS A 89 -3.66 12.14 -23.19
CA HIS A 89 -2.95 12.47 -21.97
C HIS A 89 -1.47 12.76 -22.26
N HIS A 90 -0.82 11.90 -23.07
CA HIS A 90 0.59 12.00 -23.41
C HIS A 90 0.95 13.30 -24.14
N VAL A 91 0.11 13.77 -25.06
CA VAL A 91 0.33 15.05 -25.78
C VAL A 91 0.42 16.26 -24.84
N ARG A 92 -0.26 16.21 -23.67
CA ARG A 92 -0.20 17.33 -22.70
C ARG A 92 1.16 17.44 -22.03
N ASN A 93 1.85 16.31 -21.86
CA ASN A 93 3.18 16.22 -21.25
C ASN A 93 3.97 15.04 -21.86
N PRO A 94 4.56 15.21 -23.07
CA PRO A 94 5.12 14.12 -23.85
C PRO A 94 6.41 13.54 -23.24
N TYR A 95 7.28 14.38 -22.70
CA TYR A 95 8.52 14.01 -22.05
C TYR A 95 8.93 15.08 -21.05
N PHE A 96 9.68 14.71 -20.01
CA PHE A 96 10.13 15.64 -18.98
C PHE A 96 11.66 15.72 -18.89
N GLY A 97 12.37 14.75 -19.49
CA GLY A 97 13.82 14.66 -19.40
C GLY A 97 14.47 14.25 -20.71
N LYS A 98 15.75 14.58 -20.87
CA LYS A 98 16.61 14.10 -21.96
C LYS A 98 17.98 13.76 -21.41
N VAL A 99 18.52 12.64 -21.86
CA VAL A 99 19.90 12.21 -21.64
C VAL A 99 20.52 11.92 -23.00
N VAL A 100 21.68 12.51 -23.31
CA VAL A 100 22.47 12.07 -24.47
C VAL A 100 23.50 11.08 -23.97
N PHE A 101 23.36 9.81 -24.36
CA PHE A 101 24.24 8.73 -23.96
C PHE A 101 25.24 8.43 -25.06
N ARG A 102 26.52 8.40 -24.70
CA ARG A 102 27.63 8.02 -25.58
C ARG A 102 28.08 6.60 -25.25
N PHE A 103 27.97 5.71 -26.22
CA PHE A 103 28.48 4.34 -26.13
C PHE A 103 30.00 4.31 -26.22
N ARG A 104 30.61 3.17 -25.82
CA ARG A 104 32.08 2.99 -25.87
C ARG A 104 32.67 3.07 -27.28
N ASP A 105 31.87 2.80 -28.31
CA ASP A 105 32.27 2.93 -29.72
C ASP A 105 32.19 4.37 -30.24
N GLY A 106 31.70 5.31 -29.42
CA GLY A 106 31.60 6.74 -29.72
C GLY A 106 30.25 7.18 -30.29
N GLU A 107 29.32 6.25 -30.55
CA GLU A 107 27.96 6.59 -30.98
C GLU A 107 27.23 7.37 -29.87
N GLN A 108 26.47 8.40 -30.25
CA GLN A 108 25.67 9.21 -29.33
C GLN A 108 24.20 9.11 -29.68
N ILE A 109 23.38 8.73 -28.71
CA ILE A 109 21.93 8.61 -28.88
C ILE A 109 21.23 9.54 -27.89
N PRO A 110 20.38 10.47 -28.36
CA PRO A 110 19.52 11.26 -27.50
C PRO A 110 18.34 10.41 -27.01
N VAL A 111 18.25 10.23 -25.70
CA VAL A 111 17.18 9.50 -25.02
C VAL A 111 16.25 10.52 -24.37
N TYR A 112 15.12 10.79 -25.01
CA TYR A 112 14.04 11.57 -24.41
C TYR A 112 13.21 10.67 -23.50
N VAL A 113 12.99 11.06 -22.25
CA VAL A 113 12.29 10.26 -21.24
C VAL A 113 10.95 10.90 -20.92
N GLY A 114 9.89 10.12 -21.07
CA GLY A 114 8.52 10.51 -20.77
C GLY A 114 7.78 9.51 -19.92
N MET A 115 6.59 9.91 -19.47
CA MET A 115 5.72 9.08 -18.64
C MET A 115 5.26 7.82 -19.38
N ASN A 116 5.11 7.92 -20.71
CA ASN A 116 4.83 6.82 -21.60
C ASN A 116 5.82 6.85 -22.78
N GLY A 117 6.15 5.68 -23.31
CA GLY A 117 6.90 5.59 -24.56
C GLY A 117 6.06 5.98 -25.78
N TYR A 118 6.68 6.66 -26.75
CA TYR A 118 6.09 6.92 -28.08
C TYR A 118 6.99 6.37 -29.19
N TRP A 119 6.41 5.47 -29.99
CA TRP A 119 7.03 4.95 -31.22
C TRP A 119 6.62 5.82 -32.40
N SER A 120 7.60 6.39 -33.10
CA SER A 120 7.33 7.21 -34.28
C SER A 120 7.24 6.33 -35.52
N LYS A 121 6.15 6.51 -36.27
CA LYS A 121 5.99 5.88 -37.59
C LYS A 121 6.85 6.55 -38.67
N ASP A 122 7.23 7.82 -38.48
CA ASP A 122 7.97 8.60 -39.48
C ASP A 122 9.44 8.18 -39.57
N ILE A 123 10.05 7.86 -38.43
CA ILE A 123 11.44 7.38 -38.34
C ILE A 123 11.56 5.87 -38.11
N ASP A 124 10.44 5.18 -37.88
CA ASP A 124 10.36 3.76 -37.52
C ASP A 124 11.26 3.38 -36.33
N ASP A 125 11.25 4.23 -35.30
CA ASP A 125 12.04 4.07 -34.09
C ASP A 125 11.36 4.72 -32.87
N GLN A 126 11.87 4.41 -31.68
CA GLN A 126 11.43 4.98 -30.42
C GLN A 126 11.82 6.47 -30.34
N LEU A 127 10.82 7.36 -30.40
CA LEU A 127 11.05 8.81 -30.31
C LEU A 127 11.15 9.30 -28.86
N ILE A 128 10.33 8.72 -27.97
CA ILE A 128 10.32 9.03 -26.54
C ILE A 128 10.32 7.71 -25.79
N TYR A 129 11.27 7.51 -24.88
CA TYR A 129 11.37 6.33 -24.04
C TYR A 129 10.47 6.44 -22.83
N ASP A 130 9.86 5.31 -22.47
CA ASP A 130 9.11 5.16 -21.24
C ASP A 130 10.05 5.23 -20.03
N TRP A 131 9.69 5.97 -18.99
CA TRP A 131 10.47 6.07 -17.76
C TRP A 131 10.74 4.70 -17.10
N ARG A 132 9.88 3.70 -17.33
CA ARG A 132 10.03 2.33 -16.80
C ARG A 132 11.08 1.52 -17.56
N SER A 133 11.50 1.98 -18.74
CA SER A 133 12.49 1.27 -19.55
C SER A 133 13.85 1.22 -18.85
N PRO A 134 14.68 0.19 -19.12
CA PRO A 134 16.02 0.11 -18.53
C PRO A 134 16.91 1.30 -18.90
N VAL A 135 16.90 1.74 -20.15
CA VAL A 135 17.69 2.90 -20.62
C VAL A 135 17.31 4.20 -19.91
N ALA A 136 16.05 4.35 -19.47
CA ALA A 136 15.61 5.51 -18.72
C ALA A 136 16.13 5.55 -17.27
N SER A 137 16.68 4.44 -16.73
CA SER A 137 17.27 4.45 -15.37
C SER A 137 18.42 5.45 -15.28
N MET A 138 19.15 5.63 -16.39
CA MET A 138 20.28 6.55 -16.48
C MET A 138 19.92 7.99 -16.09
N TYR A 139 18.70 8.43 -16.41
CA TYR A 139 18.24 9.78 -16.06
C TYR A 139 18.19 10.01 -14.54
N TYR A 140 17.88 8.96 -13.78
CA TYR A 140 17.73 9.01 -12.32
C TYR A 140 19.02 8.63 -11.57
N ASP A 141 19.79 7.68 -12.11
CA ASP A 141 20.90 7.06 -11.38
C ASP A 141 22.22 7.85 -11.50
N TYR A 142 22.36 8.65 -12.56
CA TYR A 142 23.61 9.31 -12.92
C TYR A 142 23.42 10.79 -13.24
N GLU A 143 24.47 11.55 -12.95
CA GLU A 143 24.70 12.88 -13.51
C GLU A 143 25.56 12.76 -14.78
N LYS A 144 26.01 13.90 -15.33
CA LYS A 144 26.94 13.87 -16.47
C LYS A 144 28.25 13.16 -16.11
N GLY A 145 28.78 12.40 -17.07
CA GLY A 145 29.98 11.57 -16.90
C GLY A 145 29.69 10.08 -17.04
N ALA A 146 30.53 9.24 -16.44
CA ALA A 146 30.44 7.79 -16.59
C ALA A 146 29.09 7.26 -16.08
N ALA A 147 28.40 6.48 -16.92
CA ALA A 147 27.08 5.93 -16.64
C ALA A 147 26.91 4.55 -17.28
N GLY A 148 25.92 3.80 -16.83
CA GLY A 148 25.55 2.53 -17.43
C GLY A 148 24.13 2.13 -17.05
N TYR A 149 23.60 1.11 -17.73
CA TYR A 149 22.28 0.57 -17.43
C TYR A 149 22.20 -0.92 -17.72
N ASP A 150 21.32 -1.63 -17.00
CA ASP A 150 21.11 -3.06 -17.16
C ASP A 150 20.03 -3.34 -18.21
N ALA A 151 20.43 -3.71 -19.42
CA ALA A 151 19.50 -4.18 -20.45
C ALA A 151 19.20 -5.68 -20.26
N PRO A 152 18.10 -6.19 -20.84
CA PRO A 152 17.81 -7.64 -20.83
C PRO A 152 18.95 -8.51 -21.38
N ASP A 153 19.75 -7.98 -22.30
CA ASP A 153 20.88 -8.67 -22.93
C ASP A 153 22.21 -8.47 -22.16
N GLY A 154 22.21 -7.69 -21.08
CA GLY A 154 23.38 -7.45 -20.23
C GLY A 154 23.58 -5.98 -19.85
N HIS A 155 24.57 -5.72 -19.00
CA HIS A 155 24.97 -4.37 -18.60
C HIS A 155 25.64 -3.62 -19.75
N ILE A 156 25.23 -2.37 -19.97
CA ILE A 156 25.78 -1.49 -21.01
C ILE A 156 26.42 -0.27 -20.34
N ASP A 157 27.71 -0.08 -20.59
CA ASP A 157 28.50 1.04 -20.09
C ASP A 157 28.67 2.14 -21.14
N GLY A 158 28.75 3.39 -20.68
CA GLY A 158 29.01 4.56 -21.52
C GLY A 158 29.17 5.85 -20.71
N GLU A 159 28.81 6.98 -21.32
CA GLU A 159 28.94 8.31 -20.73
C GLU A 159 27.71 9.17 -21.03
N ILE A 160 27.16 9.85 -20.02
CA ILE A 160 26.16 10.90 -20.21
C ILE A 160 26.86 12.21 -20.54
N VAL A 161 26.64 12.71 -21.75
CA VAL A 161 27.28 13.95 -22.25
C VAL A 161 26.40 15.17 -22.06
N GLU A 162 25.08 14.97 -22.03
CA GLU A 162 24.07 16.01 -21.89
C GLU A 162 22.90 15.48 -21.07
N LYS A 163 22.38 16.31 -20.16
CA LYS A 163 21.22 16.01 -19.32
C LYS A 163 20.40 17.29 -19.22
N LYS A 164 19.14 17.21 -19.63
CA LYS A 164 18.19 18.34 -19.64
C LYS A 164 16.88 17.93 -19.00
N GLN A 165 16.23 18.91 -18.40
CA GLN A 165 14.89 18.81 -17.85
C GLN A 165 13.96 19.81 -18.57
N PHE A 166 12.72 19.40 -18.81
CA PHE A 166 11.71 20.16 -19.53
C PHE A 166 10.51 20.43 -18.64
N ASP A 167 10.06 21.69 -18.60
CA ASP A 167 8.77 22.05 -18.02
C ASP A 167 7.75 22.20 -19.16
N ILE A 168 6.88 21.19 -19.31
CA ILE A 168 5.82 21.17 -20.32
C ILE A 168 4.47 21.17 -19.60
N LYS A 169 3.67 22.21 -19.87
CA LYS A 169 2.33 22.34 -19.27
C LYS A 169 1.29 22.45 -20.38
N ASN A 170 0.34 21.51 -20.39
CA ASN A 170 -0.80 21.47 -21.32
C ASN A 170 -0.39 21.58 -22.80
N GLY A 171 0.62 20.83 -23.21
CA GLY A 171 1.10 20.83 -24.60
C GLY A 171 1.86 22.10 -24.99
N THR A 172 2.39 22.85 -24.00
CA THR A 172 3.26 24.01 -24.25
C THR A 172 4.56 23.86 -23.47
N LEU A 173 5.70 23.91 -24.18
CA LEU A 173 7.03 23.94 -23.57
C LEU A 173 7.28 25.32 -22.93
N LYS A 174 7.32 25.36 -21.59
CA LYS A 174 7.52 26.58 -20.80
C LYS A 174 8.99 26.92 -20.61
N SER A 175 9.80 25.93 -20.24
CA SER A 175 11.24 26.12 -20.04
C SER A 175 12.04 24.85 -20.26
N VAL A 176 13.34 25.03 -20.56
CA VAL A 176 14.35 23.98 -20.68
C VAL A 176 15.50 24.34 -19.74
N ALA A 177 15.93 23.39 -18.91
CA ALA A 177 17.02 23.59 -17.96
C ALA A 177 18.11 22.52 -18.13
N ASP A 178 19.36 22.96 -18.16
CA ASP A 178 20.53 22.09 -18.07
C ASP A 178 20.73 21.67 -16.61
N THR A 179 20.93 20.37 -16.35
CA THR A 179 21.11 19.84 -14.99
C THR A 179 22.56 19.97 -14.47
N ASP A 180 23.40 20.77 -15.12
CA ASP A 180 24.85 20.93 -14.83
C ASP A 180 25.18 21.61 -13.49
N TYR A 181 24.20 22.28 -12.89
CA TYR A 181 24.33 23.00 -11.63
C TYR A 181 23.17 22.57 -10.74
N ASN A 182 23.28 22.75 -9.41
CA ASN A 182 22.30 22.45 -8.33
C ASN A 182 20.91 23.13 -8.50
N VAL A 183 20.33 23.06 -9.69
CA VAL A 183 19.07 23.63 -10.17
C VAL A 183 17.96 22.60 -10.06
N SER A 184 18.29 21.31 -9.87
CA SER A 184 17.30 20.25 -9.60
C SER A 184 16.46 20.58 -8.37
N ASP A 185 17.08 21.11 -7.32
CA ASP A 185 16.39 21.38 -6.05
C ASP A 185 15.43 22.56 -6.19
N ASN A 186 15.77 23.61 -6.95
CA ASN A 186 14.87 24.76 -7.13
C ASN A 186 13.65 24.43 -8.00
N LEU A 187 13.80 23.62 -9.07
CA LEU A 187 12.67 23.16 -9.89
C LEU A 187 11.79 22.16 -9.13
N LEU A 188 12.39 21.30 -8.31
CA LEU A 188 11.67 20.38 -7.43
C LEU A 188 10.91 21.16 -6.34
N ILE A 189 11.52 22.19 -5.74
CA ILE A 189 10.86 23.11 -4.81
C ILE A 189 9.72 23.88 -5.51
N HIS A 190 9.92 24.38 -6.73
CA HIS A 190 8.85 25.06 -7.49
C HIS A 190 7.70 24.11 -7.86
N ALA A 191 8.01 22.89 -8.28
CA ALA A 191 7.02 21.85 -8.57
C ALA A 191 6.28 21.40 -7.31
N LEU A 192 6.92 21.38 -6.14
CA LEU A 192 6.27 21.07 -4.87
C LEU A 192 5.47 22.27 -4.31
N ALA A 193 5.91 23.50 -4.56
CA ALA A 193 5.26 24.72 -4.08
C ALA A 193 4.01 25.13 -4.88
N GLU A 194 3.94 24.84 -6.18
CA GLU A 194 2.77 25.14 -7.02
C GLU A 194 1.66 24.06 -6.95
N ASN A 195 1.90 22.92 -6.28
CA ASN A 195 1.07 21.71 -6.39
C ASN A 195 0.36 21.28 -5.09
N SER A 196 -0.10 22.22 -4.25
CA SER A 196 -0.91 21.94 -3.05
C SER A 196 -2.33 21.39 -3.33
N GLY A 197 -2.75 21.31 -4.60
CA GLY A 197 -4.05 20.74 -4.96
C GLY A 197 -4.09 19.20 -4.89
N THR A 198 -5.28 18.66 -4.61
CA THR A 198 -5.65 17.23 -4.45
C THR A 198 -5.29 16.28 -5.61
N ARG A 199 -4.61 16.75 -6.66
CA ARG A 199 -4.10 15.96 -7.78
C ARG A 199 -2.65 16.33 -8.07
N MET A 200 -1.73 15.60 -7.45
CA MET A 200 -0.29 15.72 -7.68
C MET A 200 0.06 15.30 -9.12
N ARG A 201 0.36 16.27 -9.99
CA ARG A 201 0.83 15.99 -11.35
C ARG A 201 2.31 15.56 -11.36
N SER A 202 2.57 14.43 -12.02
CA SER A 202 3.86 13.84 -12.47
C SER A 202 5.07 13.88 -11.52
N VAL A 203 4.97 13.15 -10.40
CA VAL A 203 6.11 12.85 -9.49
C VAL A 203 7.24 12.06 -10.18
N VAL A 204 6.97 11.47 -11.35
CA VAL A 204 7.94 10.67 -12.14
C VAL A 204 9.18 11.47 -12.52
N ALA A 205 9.02 12.76 -12.86
CA ALA A 205 10.14 13.62 -13.26
C ALA A 205 11.08 13.94 -12.08
N THR A 206 10.58 13.82 -10.86
CA THR A 206 11.25 14.18 -9.60
C THR A 206 11.73 12.97 -8.81
N ILE A 207 11.60 11.75 -9.35
CA ILE A 207 12.11 10.53 -8.70
C ILE A 207 13.61 10.68 -8.43
N GLN A 208 13.99 10.44 -7.18
CA GLN A 208 15.37 10.53 -6.74
C GLN A 208 16.09 9.19 -6.90
N LYS A 209 17.42 9.22 -6.90
CA LYS A 209 18.25 8.00 -7.05
C LYS A 209 17.91 6.90 -6.03
N GLU A 210 17.72 7.27 -4.76
CA GLU A 210 17.34 6.32 -3.69
C GLU A 210 15.96 5.69 -3.97
N GLN A 211 14.98 6.52 -4.36
CA GLN A 211 13.64 6.06 -4.74
C GLN A 211 13.68 5.17 -5.99
N ASN A 212 14.48 5.51 -7.01
CA ASN A 212 14.65 4.68 -8.21
C ASN A 212 15.26 3.31 -7.89
N GLY A 213 16.23 3.26 -6.97
CA GLY A 213 16.78 2.00 -6.47
C GLY A 213 15.73 1.09 -5.84
N ILE A 214 14.82 1.66 -5.04
CA ILE A 214 13.70 0.92 -4.43
C ILE A 214 12.67 0.52 -5.50
N ILE A 215 12.31 1.42 -6.41
CA ILE A 215 11.34 1.17 -7.49
C ILE A 215 11.80 -0.01 -8.36
N ARG A 216 13.08 -0.05 -8.73
CA ARG A 216 13.66 -1.04 -9.64
C ARG A 216 14.27 -2.26 -8.94
N ASN A 217 14.15 -2.38 -7.61
CA ASN A 217 14.68 -3.54 -6.88
C ASN A 217 13.96 -4.83 -7.33
N ASN A 218 14.72 -5.75 -7.93
CA ASN A 218 14.23 -7.08 -8.33
C ASN A 218 14.94 -8.23 -7.58
N SER A 219 15.91 -7.91 -6.72
CA SER A 219 16.65 -8.88 -5.91
C SER A 219 15.80 -9.40 -4.75
N ALA A 220 15.05 -8.51 -4.11
CA ALA A 220 14.24 -8.84 -2.95
C ALA A 220 12.98 -9.61 -3.35
N TYR A 221 12.70 -10.72 -2.66
CA TYR A 221 11.39 -11.38 -2.74
C TYR A 221 10.35 -10.58 -1.97
N ASN A 222 10.64 -10.28 -0.69
CA ASN A 222 9.90 -9.32 0.12
C ASN A 222 10.77 -8.08 0.34
N LEU A 223 10.27 -6.92 -0.09
CA LEU A 223 10.94 -5.62 0.07
C LEU A 223 10.24 -4.84 1.17
N ILE A 224 10.96 -4.51 2.23
CA ILE A 224 10.49 -3.61 3.30
C ILE A 224 11.11 -2.24 3.07
N VAL A 225 10.28 -1.20 3.05
CA VAL A 225 10.66 0.19 2.86
C VAL A 225 10.30 0.97 4.12
N ASP A 226 11.30 1.27 4.93
CA ASP A 226 11.17 2.13 6.10
C ASP A 226 11.48 3.58 5.71
N GLY A 227 10.47 4.43 5.66
CA GLY A 227 10.63 5.80 5.21
C GLY A 227 10.05 6.80 6.20
N LYS A 228 10.72 7.95 6.38
CA LYS A 228 10.19 9.04 7.21
C LYS A 228 8.82 9.51 6.72
N ALA A 229 8.02 10.10 7.60
CA ALA A 229 6.90 10.95 7.22
C ALA A 229 7.30 11.93 6.09
N GLY A 230 6.45 12.06 5.07
CA GLY A 230 6.72 12.98 3.94
C GLY A 230 7.82 12.55 2.96
N SER A 231 8.36 11.32 3.06
CA SER A 231 9.35 10.76 2.11
C SER A 231 8.75 10.25 0.79
N GLY A 232 7.42 10.25 0.68
CA GLY A 232 6.71 9.82 -0.52
C GLY A 232 6.60 8.31 -0.68
N LYS A 233 6.62 7.53 0.41
CA LYS A 233 6.53 6.05 0.40
C LYS A 233 5.41 5.51 -0.49
N THR A 234 4.17 5.97 -0.29
CA THR A 234 3.03 5.54 -1.10
C THR A 234 3.27 5.83 -2.59
N VAL A 235 3.86 6.98 -2.93
CA VAL A 235 4.20 7.31 -4.34
C VAL A 235 5.27 6.36 -4.90
N VAL A 236 6.30 6.06 -4.11
CA VAL A 236 7.34 5.08 -4.45
C VAL A 236 6.71 3.69 -4.65
N ALA A 237 5.74 3.29 -3.82
CA ALA A 237 5.02 2.04 -3.97
C ALA A 237 4.25 1.97 -5.30
N MET A 238 3.54 3.04 -5.65
CA MET A 238 2.78 3.12 -6.91
C MET A 238 3.70 3.06 -8.14
N HIS A 239 4.81 3.81 -8.12
CA HIS A 239 5.80 3.73 -9.19
C HIS A 239 6.45 2.36 -9.28
N ARG A 240 6.74 1.72 -8.14
CA ARG A 240 7.24 0.34 -8.09
C ARG A 240 6.25 -0.64 -8.71
N LEU A 241 4.97 -0.54 -8.38
CA LEU A 241 3.93 -1.39 -8.98
C LEU A 241 3.85 -1.20 -10.50
N ALA A 242 3.80 0.04 -10.96
CA ALA A 242 3.79 0.35 -12.40
C ALA A 242 5.04 -0.21 -13.09
N TRP A 243 6.22 -0.09 -12.48
CA TRP A 243 7.46 -0.65 -13.00
C TRP A 243 7.45 -2.19 -13.03
N LEU A 244 6.94 -2.84 -11.98
CA LEU A 244 6.80 -4.31 -11.93
C LEU A 244 5.84 -4.82 -13.00
N MET A 245 4.69 -4.17 -13.17
CA MET A 245 3.73 -4.50 -14.23
C MET A 245 4.32 -4.30 -15.63
N TYR A 246 5.09 -3.23 -15.85
CA TYR A 246 5.76 -3.01 -17.13
C TYR A 246 6.85 -4.05 -17.43
N THR A 247 7.72 -4.32 -16.45
CA THR A 247 8.85 -5.25 -16.56
C THR A 247 8.36 -6.69 -16.70
N HIS A 248 7.30 -7.04 -15.97
CA HIS A 248 6.71 -8.38 -15.95
C HIS A 248 5.35 -8.44 -16.66
N ARG A 249 5.10 -7.60 -17.68
CA ARG A 249 3.80 -7.49 -18.39
C ARG A 249 3.27 -8.79 -19.02
N LYS A 250 4.13 -9.80 -19.18
CA LYS A 250 3.75 -11.14 -19.66
C LYS A 250 3.15 -12.02 -18.55
N THR A 251 3.48 -11.74 -17.28
CA THR A 251 3.14 -12.58 -16.13
C THR A 251 2.32 -11.86 -15.07
N ILE A 252 2.47 -10.54 -14.90
CA ILE A 252 1.75 -9.73 -13.92
C ILE A 252 0.86 -8.74 -14.67
N LYS A 253 -0.44 -8.80 -14.38
CA LYS A 253 -1.45 -7.82 -14.81
C LYS A 253 -2.02 -7.12 -13.58
N ALA A 254 -2.80 -6.05 -13.77
CA ALA A 254 -3.44 -5.33 -12.67
C ALA A 254 -4.27 -6.25 -11.75
N ASP A 255 -5.02 -7.19 -12.32
CA ASP A 255 -5.82 -8.19 -11.56
C ASP A 255 -4.95 -9.17 -10.73
N ASN A 256 -3.65 -9.27 -11.01
CA ASN A 256 -2.71 -10.08 -10.25
C ASN A 256 -1.97 -9.28 -9.17
N VAL A 257 -2.34 -8.03 -8.94
CA VAL A 257 -1.75 -7.17 -7.92
C VAL A 257 -2.85 -6.79 -6.93
N MET A 258 -2.48 -6.62 -5.66
CA MET A 258 -3.39 -6.11 -4.65
C MET A 258 -2.66 -5.10 -3.76
N ILE A 259 -3.37 -4.08 -3.33
CA ILE A 259 -2.92 -3.14 -2.31
C ILE A 259 -3.71 -3.40 -1.03
N MET A 260 -3.00 -3.52 0.08
CA MET A 260 -3.57 -3.63 1.41
C MET A 260 -3.20 -2.37 2.19
N SER A 261 -4.23 -1.65 2.62
CA SER A 261 -4.11 -0.39 3.37
C SER A 261 -5.00 -0.48 4.61
N PRO A 262 -4.59 0.07 5.76
CA PRO A 262 -5.43 0.12 6.95
C PRO A 262 -6.51 1.22 6.86
N ASN A 263 -6.36 2.18 5.94
CA ASN A 263 -7.26 3.32 5.78
C ASN A 263 -7.72 3.43 4.31
N GLY A 264 -8.99 3.12 4.02
CA GLY A 264 -9.56 3.21 2.65
C GLY A 264 -9.59 4.61 2.03
N ILE A 265 -9.25 5.67 2.79
CA ILE A 265 -9.15 7.06 2.28
C ILE A 265 -8.05 7.19 1.19
N PHE A 266 -7.07 6.27 1.17
CA PHE A 266 -6.02 6.26 0.14
C PHE A 266 -6.48 5.69 -1.21
N GLY A 267 -7.65 5.05 -1.30
CA GLY A 267 -8.15 4.47 -2.53
C GLY A 267 -8.43 5.49 -3.63
N ASP A 268 -8.93 6.67 -3.28
CA ASP A 268 -9.13 7.76 -4.24
C ASP A 268 -7.80 8.29 -4.78
N TYR A 269 -6.77 8.29 -3.93
CA TYR A 269 -5.42 8.66 -4.34
C TYR A 269 -4.82 7.60 -5.28
N ILE A 270 -4.83 6.33 -4.88
CA ILE A 270 -4.31 5.19 -5.65
C ILE A 270 -5.00 5.07 -7.02
N SER A 271 -6.33 5.17 -7.04
CA SER A 271 -7.16 5.05 -8.25
C SER A 271 -6.99 6.23 -9.22
N SER A 272 -6.37 7.33 -8.79
CA SER A 272 -6.03 8.46 -9.66
C SER A 272 -4.59 8.39 -10.19
N VAL A 273 -3.65 7.84 -9.43
CA VAL A 273 -2.22 7.83 -9.78
C VAL A 273 -1.85 6.78 -10.83
N LEU A 274 -2.36 5.55 -10.74
CA LEU A 274 -2.04 4.51 -11.73
C LEU A 274 -2.54 4.87 -13.14
N PRO A 275 -3.78 5.39 -13.31
CA PRO A 275 -4.24 5.83 -14.62
C PRO A 275 -3.40 6.96 -15.21
N GLU A 276 -2.90 7.88 -14.39
CA GLU A 276 -1.96 8.92 -14.85
C GLU A 276 -0.66 8.31 -15.39
N ILE A 277 -0.18 7.21 -14.81
CA ILE A 277 1.02 6.47 -15.26
C ILE A 277 0.69 5.48 -16.40
N GLY A 278 -0.56 5.46 -16.85
CA GLY A 278 -1.03 4.65 -17.97
C GLY A 278 -1.23 3.17 -17.63
N GLU A 279 -1.39 2.83 -16.35
CA GLU A 279 -1.72 1.50 -15.85
C GLU A 279 -3.19 1.40 -15.43
N ASP A 280 -3.74 0.19 -15.45
CA ASP A 280 -5.10 -0.07 -14.97
C ASP A 280 -5.16 0.01 -13.43
N ASN A 281 -6.35 0.28 -12.88
CA ASN A 281 -6.55 0.32 -11.43
C ASN A 281 -6.34 -1.06 -10.81
N VAL A 282 -5.66 -1.07 -9.66
CA VAL A 282 -5.37 -2.26 -8.86
C VAL A 282 -6.39 -2.34 -7.73
N PRO A 283 -6.91 -3.53 -7.38
CA PRO A 283 -7.82 -3.68 -6.25
C PRO A 283 -7.12 -3.34 -4.93
N GLU A 284 -7.82 -2.56 -4.12
CA GLU A 284 -7.46 -2.26 -2.74
C GLU A 284 -8.34 -3.04 -1.77
N LYS A 285 -7.78 -3.43 -0.64
CA LYS A 285 -8.51 -4.16 0.40
C LYS A 285 -8.00 -3.84 1.80
N GLU A 286 -8.92 -3.57 2.72
CA GLU A 286 -8.62 -3.50 4.15
C GLU A 286 -8.50 -4.91 4.75
N PHE A 287 -7.69 -5.05 5.81
CA PHE A 287 -7.53 -6.35 6.48
C PHE A 287 -8.85 -6.86 7.06
N ASP A 288 -9.66 -5.98 7.64
CA ASP A 288 -10.92 -6.38 8.26
C ASP A 288 -11.92 -6.90 7.21
N SER A 289 -11.96 -6.28 6.02
CA SER A 289 -12.74 -6.82 4.89
C SER A 289 -12.22 -8.18 4.39
N LEU A 290 -10.91 -8.45 4.52
CA LEU A 290 -10.35 -9.78 4.23
C LEU A 290 -10.79 -10.79 5.28
N MET A 291 -10.77 -10.40 6.55
CA MET A 291 -11.22 -11.23 7.66
C MET A 291 -12.71 -11.55 7.51
N GLU A 292 -13.58 -10.58 7.26
CA GLU A 292 -15.02 -10.80 7.06
C GLU A 292 -15.36 -11.75 5.91
N GLU A 293 -14.54 -11.77 4.84
CA GLU A 293 -14.75 -12.66 3.70
C GLU A 293 -14.34 -14.11 3.98
N ILE A 294 -13.27 -14.31 4.75
CA ILE A 294 -12.62 -15.63 4.90
C ILE A 294 -12.98 -16.29 6.24
N LEU A 295 -13.14 -15.50 7.31
CA LEU A 295 -13.42 -16.00 8.65
C LEU A 295 -14.82 -16.63 8.69
N PHE A 296 -14.91 -17.87 9.20
CA PHE A 296 -16.18 -18.62 9.23
C PHE A 296 -16.59 -19.09 10.64
N ILE A 297 -16.15 -18.37 11.68
CA ILE A 297 -16.59 -18.64 13.05
C ILE A 297 -18.06 -18.26 13.23
N ASN A 298 -18.76 -18.94 14.15
CA ASN A 298 -20.19 -18.68 14.40
C ASN A 298 -20.39 -17.66 15.53
N GLU A 299 -19.34 -17.39 16.30
CA GLU A 299 -19.31 -16.49 17.43
C GLU A 299 -19.23 -15.03 16.96
N PRO A 300 -20.00 -14.11 17.57
CA PRO A 300 -19.84 -12.69 17.30
C PRO A 300 -18.48 -12.21 17.82
N PHE A 301 -17.91 -11.19 17.17
CA PHE A 301 -16.62 -10.62 17.52
C PHE A 301 -16.63 -9.10 17.38
N GLU A 302 -15.81 -8.44 18.19
CA GLU A 302 -15.61 -7.00 18.15
C GLU A 302 -14.86 -6.58 16.89
N ASN A 303 -15.15 -5.38 16.38
CA ASN A 303 -14.40 -4.78 15.28
C ASN A 303 -13.17 -4.00 15.78
N LYS A 304 -12.32 -3.58 14.83
CA LYS A 304 -11.11 -2.79 15.11
C LYS A 304 -11.41 -1.45 15.79
N LEU A 305 -12.55 -0.83 15.47
CA LEU A 305 -12.96 0.46 16.06
C LEU A 305 -13.17 0.30 17.57
N ALA A 306 -13.90 -0.72 18.01
CA ALA A 306 -14.12 -0.99 19.44
C ALA A 306 -12.81 -1.21 20.21
N GLN A 307 -11.82 -1.88 19.60
CA GLN A 307 -10.50 -1.99 20.21
C GLN A 307 -9.78 -0.63 20.25
N SER A 308 -9.86 0.14 19.17
CA SER A 308 -9.24 1.46 19.08
C SER A 308 -9.77 2.39 20.17
N ASP A 309 -11.08 2.42 20.41
CA ASP A 309 -11.69 3.22 21.48
C ASP A 309 -11.11 2.88 22.86
N VAL A 310 -10.97 1.59 23.19
CA VAL A 310 -10.35 1.16 24.44
C VAL A 310 -8.90 1.62 24.54
N ILE A 311 -8.17 1.51 23.43
CA ILE A 311 -6.77 1.91 23.39
C ILE A 311 -6.65 3.44 23.58
N ILE A 312 -7.53 4.23 22.97
CA ILE A 312 -7.54 5.70 23.05
C ILE A 312 -7.97 6.19 24.44
N ASP A 313 -9.06 5.65 24.97
CA ASP A 313 -9.60 6.01 26.30
C ASP A 313 -8.66 5.60 27.43
N SER A 314 -7.79 4.62 27.17
CA SER A 314 -6.74 4.30 28.10
C SER A 314 -5.68 5.40 28.13
N LYS A 315 -5.65 6.17 29.22
CA LYS A 315 -4.56 7.10 29.57
C LYS A 315 -3.25 6.34 29.86
N TYR A 316 -2.73 5.60 28.88
CA TYR A 316 -1.52 4.80 28.97
C TYR A 316 -0.34 5.61 28.44
N ASP A 317 0.37 6.28 29.36
CA ASP A 317 1.58 7.02 29.06
C ASP A 317 2.82 6.15 29.34
N GLY A 318 3.65 5.92 28.32
CA GLY A 318 5.09 5.65 28.45
C GLY A 318 5.61 4.57 29.41
N GLY A 319 4.77 3.73 30.01
CA GLY A 319 5.17 2.72 31.00
C GLY A 319 4.79 3.00 32.45
N GLU A 320 4.10 4.11 32.78
CA GLU A 320 3.47 4.31 34.09
C GLU A 320 1.96 4.59 33.96
N LEU A 321 1.15 3.69 34.53
CA LEU A 321 -0.29 3.82 34.60
C LEU A 321 -0.67 4.90 35.62
N ILE A 322 -1.29 5.99 35.18
CA ILE A 322 -1.86 7.00 36.07
C ILE A 322 -3.14 6.40 36.70
N TYR A 323 -3.01 5.93 37.94
CA TYR A 323 -4.13 5.48 38.76
C TYR A 323 -5.01 6.68 39.16
N ASP A 324 -6.27 6.64 38.76
CA ASP A 324 -7.31 7.56 39.25
C ASP A 324 -8.20 6.79 40.24
N PRO A 325 -8.22 7.16 41.53
CA PRO A 325 -8.91 6.41 42.57
C PRO A 325 -10.45 6.35 42.43
N ASP A 326 -11.06 7.19 41.59
CA ASP A 326 -12.51 7.45 41.67
C ASP A 326 -13.39 6.66 40.67
N THR A 327 -12.81 5.81 39.80
CA THR A 327 -13.59 5.02 38.81
C THR A 327 -13.25 3.53 38.86
N GLY A 328 -14.12 2.74 39.48
CA GLY A 328 -13.99 1.28 39.62
C GLY A 328 -14.00 0.47 38.31
N ASP A 329 -14.31 1.11 37.16
CA ASP A 329 -14.32 0.49 35.83
C ASP A 329 -12.91 0.36 35.18
N ARG A 330 -11.86 0.99 35.75
CA ARG A 330 -10.53 1.05 35.09
C ARG A 330 -9.68 -0.22 35.19
N GLU A 331 -9.99 -1.17 36.09
CA GLU A 331 -9.20 -2.39 36.26
C GLU A 331 -9.30 -3.34 35.04
N ASP A 332 -10.46 -3.37 34.35
CA ASP A 332 -10.66 -4.15 33.11
C ASP A 332 -9.95 -3.50 31.91
N SER A 333 -10.01 -2.17 31.76
CA SER A 333 -9.33 -1.45 30.67
C SER A 333 -7.80 -1.63 30.72
N VAL A 334 -7.21 -1.54 31.91
CA VAL A 334 -5.76 -1.77 32.10
C VAL A 334 -5.40 -3.22 31.74
N SER A 335 -6.20 -4.17 32.21
CA SER A 335 -6.01 -5.59 31.89
C SER A 335 -6.14 -5.87 30.39
N ARG A 336 -7.06 -5.18 29.71
CA ARG A 336 -7.29 -5.29 28.27
C ARG A 336 -6.10 -4.77 27.45
N ILE A 337 -5.50 -3.63 27.79
CA ILE A 337 -4.30 -3.12 27.10
C ILE A 337 -3.12 -4.09 27.26
N LEU A 338 -2.91 -4.61 28.46
CA LEU A 338 -1.86 -5.61 28.71
C LEU A 338 -2.08 -6.87 27.88
N ASN A 339 -3.33 -7.31 27.74
CA ASN A 339 -3.70 -8.42 26.87
C ASN A 339 -3.44 -8.11 25.38
N ILE A 340 -3.80 -6.91 24.89
CA ILE A 340 -3.54 -6.48 23.51
C ILE A 340 -2.03 -6.51 23.22
N LYS A 341 -1.21 -5.95 24.12
CA LYS A 341 0.26 -5.96 23.99
C LYS A 341 0.82 -7.38 24.00
N LEU A 342 0.42 -8.19 24.99
CA LEU A 342 0.90 -9.56 25.11
C LEU A 342 0.54 -10.39 23.87
N LYS A 343 -0.72 -10.35 23.44
CA LYS A 343 -1.21 -11.12 22.28
C LYS A 343 -0.57 -10.62 20.98
N SER A 344 -0.16 -9.36 20.88
CA SER A 344 0.52 -8.84 19.69
C SER A 344 2.03 -9.13 19.64
N SER A 345 2.62 -9.69 20.69
CA SER A 345 4.07 -9.94 20.80
C SER A 345 4.56 -11.17 20.02
N VAL A 346 5.84 -11.18 19.63
CA VAL A 346 6.50 -12.37 19.04
C VAL A 346 6.51 -13.53 20.04
N TRP A 347 6.63 -13.26 21.34
CA TRP A 347 6.60 -14.30 22.37
C TRP A 347 5.28 -15.08 22.36
N PHE A 348 4.14 -14.40 22.30
CA PHE A 348 2.83 -15.04 22.29
C PHE A 348 2.62 -15.82 21.00
N PHE A 349 3.03 -15.27 19.86
CA PHE A 349 3.04 -15.95 18.58
C PHE A 349 3.86 -17.26 18.60
N ASP A 350 5.08 -17.23 19.13
CA ASP A 350 5.93 -18.42 19.24
C ASP A 350 5.35 -19.46 20.19
N LYS A 351 4.76 -19.02 21.30
CA LYS A 351 4.11 -19.92 22.26
C LYS A 351 2.88 -20.59 21.67
N LEU A 352 2.05 -19.85 20.94
CA LEU A 352 0.88 -20.40 20.26
C LEU A 352 1.30 -21.41 19.19
N ASN A 353 2.24 -21.06 18.32
CA ASN A 353 2.69 -21.99 17.26
C ASN A 353 3.28 -23.27 17.85
N LYS A 354 4.07 -23.16 18.92
CA LYS A 354 4.57 -24.34 19.63
C LYS A 354 3.43 -25.19 20.22
N TYR A 355 2.42 -24.57 20.83
CA TYR A 355 1.25 -25.27 21.35
C TYR A 355 0.48 -26.00 20.23
N ILE A 356 0.29 -25.35 19.08
CA ILE A 356 -0.36 -25.94 17.91
C ILE A 356 0.48 -27.12 17.38
N GLU A 357 1.80 -26.99 17.27
CA GLU A 357 2.68 -28.09 16.86
C GLU A 357 2.59 -29.29 17.82
N GLU A 358 2.59 -29.05 19.13
CA GLU A 358 2.41 -30.09 20.15
C GLU A 358 1.03 -30.77 20.02
N TYR A 359 -0.02 -29.97 19.88
CA TYR A 359 -1.40 -30.45 19.65
C TYR A 359 -1.51 -31.36 18.43
N ILE A 360 -0.89 -30.96 17.30
CA ILE A 360 -0.90 -31.75 16.06
C ILE A 360 -0.03 -33.01 16.18
N ASN A 361 1.10 -32.92 16.88
CA ASN A 361 1.98 -34.06 17.10
C ASN A 361 1.34 -35.15 17.98
N ASP A 362 0.46 -34.74 18.90
CA ASP A 362 -0.33 -35.61 19.77
C ASP A 362 -1.44 -36.38 19.04
N PHE A 363 -1.65 -36.15 17.74
CA PHE A 363 -2.57 -36.95 16.93
C PHE A 363 -2.13 -38.42 16.93
N ARG A 364 -2.88 -39.24 17.68
CA ARG A 364 -2.70 -40.69 17.76
C ARG A 364 -3.43 -41.36 16.61
N PHE A 365 -2.76 -41.45 15.47
CA PHE A 365 -3.25 -42.19 14.32
C PHE A 365 -3.55 -43.65 14.71
N ARG A 366 -4.52 -44.23 14.02
CA ARG A 366 -4.91 -45.65 14.14
C ARG A 366 -5.17 -46.16 12.73
N ASP A 367 -5.27 -47.48 12.58
CA ASP A 367 -5.67 -48.06 11.30
C ASP A 367 -7.03 -47.50 10.88
N PHE A 368 -7.07 -46.83 9.73
CA PHE A 368 -8.27 -46.24 9.18
C PHE A 368 -8.95 -47.25 8.27
N HIS A 369 -10.21 -47.53 8.54
CA HIS A 369 -10.98 -48.55 7.85
C HIS A 369 -12.07 -47.85 7.04
N PHE A 370 -12.02 -48.00 5.71
CA PHE A 370 -13.02 -47.43 4.82
C PHE A 370 -13.47 -48.49 3.81
N GLU A 371 -14.78 -48.75 3.77
CA GLU A 371 -15.36 -49.87 3.04
C GLU A 371 -14.67 -51.22 3.35
N LYS A 372 -13.95 -51.80 2.39
CA LYS A 372 -13.24 -53.09 2.53
C LYS A 372 -11.73 -52.92 2.66
N THR A 373 -11.24 -51.69 2.69
CA THR A 373 -9.81 -51.37 2.63
C THR A 373 -9.34 -50.82 3.97
N THR A 374 -8.23 -51.37 4.46
CA THR A 374 -7.58 -50.90 5.69
C THR A 374 -6.32 -50.12 5.34
N PHE A 375 -6.21 -48.92 5.88
CA PHE A 375 -5.05 -48.05 5.75
C PHE A 375 -4.26 -48.08 7.06
N PRO A 376 -3.01 -48.61 7.04
CA PRO A 376 -2.22 -48.74 8.25
C PRO A 376 -1.90 -47.38 8.88
N GLU A 377 -1.92 -47.33 10.21
CA GLU A 377 -1.53 -46.18 11.03
C GLU A 377 -0.19 -45.58 10.57
N THR A 378 0.82 -46.45 10.37
CA THR A 378 2.17 -46.03 9.98
C THR A 378 2.20 -45.29 8.65
N LYS A 379 1.35 -45.66 7.69
CA LYS A 379 1.24 -45.00 6.38
C LYS A 379 0.56 -43.63 6.52
N LEU A 380 -0.53 -43.55 7.29
CA LEU A 380 -1.27 -42.31 7.54
C LEU A 380 -0.39 -41.29 8.29
N SER A 381 0.23 -41.73 9.37
CA SER A 381 1.13 -40.92 10.20
C SER A 381 2.28 -40.37 9.38
N LYS A 382 2.94 -41.20 8.56
CA LYS A 382 4.01 -40.76 7.67
C LYS A 382 3.54 -39.75 6.62
N MET A 383 2.37 -39.99 6.01
CA MET A 383 1.81 -39.06 5.03
C MET A 383 1.49 -37.70 5.64
N PHE A 384 0.89 -37.69 6.83
CA PHE A 384 0.49 -36.48 7.53
C PHE A 384 1.69 -35.68 8.08
N LYS A 385 2.61 -36.37 8.77
CA LYS A 385 3.72 -35.73 9.50
C LYS A 385 4.94 -35.42 8.64
N GLU A 386 5.18 -36.18 7.57
CA GLU A 386 6.36 -36.00 6.71
C GLU A 386 5.98 -35.51 5.31
N ARG A 387 5.11 -36.26 4.60
CA ARG A 387 4.87 -36.01 3.17
C ARG A 387 4.14 -34.69 2.90
N PHE A 388 3.11 -34.39 3.70
CA PHE A 388 2.27 -33.19 3.57
C PHE A 388 2.55 -32.16 4.66
N ALA A 389 3.74 -32.21 5.28
CA ALA A 389 4.09 -31.36 6.42
C ALA A 389 4.03 -29.85 6.14
N ARG A 390 4.10 -29.45 4.86
CA ARG A 390 4.05 -28.04 4.42
C ARG A 390 2.64 -27.54 4.13
N ASP A 391 1.64 -28.42 4.10
CA ASP A 391 0.26 -28.04 3.81
C ASP A 391 -0.47 -27.65 5.11
N PRO A 392 -1.54 -26.83 5.01
CA PRO A 392 -2.45 -26.58 6.14
C PRO A 392 -2.94 -27.88 6.77
N TYR A 393 -3.08 -27.90 8.09
CA TYR A 393 -3.22 -29.17 8.85
C TYR A 393 -4.39 -30.05 8.37
N TYR A 394 -5.54 -29.47 8.07
CA TYR A 394 -6.72 -30.20 7.62
C TYR A 394 -6.73 -30.47 6.11
N GLU A 395 -6.05 -29.67 5.30
CA GLU A 395 -5.81 -30.01 3.89
C GLU A 395 -4.96 -31.28 3.74
N ARG A 396 -4.08 -31.58 4.70
CA ARG A 396 -3.33 -32.85 4.73
C ARG A 396 -4.26 -34.05 4.73
N PHE A 397 -5.39 -33.99 5.45
CA PHE A 397 -6.40 -35.06 5.44
C PHE A 397 -7.09 -35.16 4.08
N GLY A 398 -7.33 -34.03 3.39
CA GLY A 398 -7.80 -34.00 2.01
C GLY A 398 -6.85 -34.72 1.05
N LYS A 399 -5.55 -34.43 1.14
CA LYS A 399 -4.53 -35.13 0.34
C LYS A 399 -4.45 -36.61 0.68
N ILE A 400 -4.52 -36.98 1.96
CA ILE A 400 -4.59 -38.39 2.37
C ILE A 400 -5.82 -39.06 1.78
N ALA A 401 -6.98 -38.40 1.82
CA ALA A 401 -8.23 -38.90 1.23
C ALA A 401 -8.11 -39.16 -0.28
N TYR A 402 -7.40 -38.31 -1.01
CA TYR A 402 -7.09 -38.54 -2.43
C TYR A 402 -6.35 -39.87 -2.66
N PHE A 403 -5.31 -40.17 -1.87
CA PHE A 403 -4.56 -41.42 -1.98
C PHE A 403 -5.35 -42.64 -1.50
N VAL A 404 -6.22 -42.44 -0.49
CA VAL A 404 -7.15 -43.47 -0.03
C VAL A 404 -8.14 -43.82 -1.16
N ALA A 405 -8.70 -42.80 -1.83
CA ALA A 405 -9.59 -42.98 -2.96
C ALA A 405 -8.91 -43.65 -4.17
N GLU A 406 -7.66 -43.28 -4.47
CA GLU A 406 -6.86 -43.91 -5.51
C GLU A 406 -6.64 -45.41 -5.23
N GLN A 407 -6.26 -45.77 -4.00
CA GLN A 407 -6.10 -47.17 -3.61
C GLN A 407 -7.42 -47.96 -3.66
N LEU A 408 -8.56 -47.32 -3.37
CA LEU A 408 -9.89 -47.92 -3.51
C LEU A 408 -10.24 -48.20 -4.97
N GLU A 409 -9.88 -47.31 -5.91
CA GLU A 409 -10.08 -47.53 -7.35
C GLU A 409 -9.27 -48.74 -7.86
N ASP A 410 -8.02 -48.86 -7.39
CA ASP A 410 -7.13 -49.98 -7.71
C ASP A 410 -7.68 -51.31 -7.19
N GLU A 411 -8.12 -51.36 -5.93
CA GLU A 411 -8.68 -52.57 -5.32
C GLU A 411 -10.05 -52.97 -5.91
N GLN A 412 -10.86 -52.00 -6.33
CA GLN A 412 -12.14 -52.24 -7.02
C GLN A 412 -11.97 -52.51 -8.53
N GLY A 413 -10.78 -52.30 -9.08
CA GLY A 413 -10.47 -52.45 -10.50
C GLY A 413 -11.30 -51.51 -11.40
N ARG A 414 -11.79 -50.39 -10.87
CA ARG A 414 -12.67 -49.46 -11.58
C ARG A 414 -12.41 -48.03 -11.13
N ALA A 415 -11.99 -47.19 -12.08
CA ALA A 415 -11.89 -45.75 -11.88
C ALA A 415 -13.25 -45.13 -11.52
N PHE A 416 -13.28 -44.24 -10.54
CA PHE A 416 -14.47 -43.47 -10.23
C PHE A 416 -14.66 -42.37 -11.28
N ASN A 417 -15.91 -41.97 -11.49
CA ASN A 417 -16.16 -40.73 -12.21
C ASN A 417 -15.83 -39.53 -11.30
N THR A 418 -15.61 -38.35 -11.89
CA THR A 418 -15.18 -37.14 -11.16
C THR A 418 -16.10 -36.80 -9.98
N SER A 419 -17.42 -36.89 -10.17
CA SER A 419 -18.39 -36.57 -9.12
C SER A 419 -18.41 -37.60 -7.98
N LYS A 420 -18.23 -38.90 -8.27
CA LYS A 420 -18.15 -39.94 -7.26
C LYS A 420 -16.85 -39.80 -6.47
N ARG A 421 -15.73 -39.58 -7.14
CA ARG A 421 -14.42 -39.40 -6.50
C ARG A 421 -14.44 -38.26 -5.48
N ALA A 422 -14.92 -37.08 -5.90
CA ALA A 422 -15.05 -35.93 -5.01
C ALA A 422 -15.94 -36.20 -3.78
N LYS A 423 -17.01 -37.01 -3.92
CA LYS A 423 -17.85 -37.41 -2.78
C LYS A 423 -17.13 -38.34 -1.82
N VAL A 424 -16.42 -39.34 -2.34
CA VAL A 424 -15.65 -40.29 -1.53
C VAL A 424 -14.53 -39.55 -0.79
N GLU A 425 -13.76 -38.72 -1.49
CA GLU A 425 -12.72 -37.88 -0.88
C GLU A 425 -13.29 -37.01 0.25
N LYS A 426 -14.39 -36.29 -0.01
CA LYS A 426 -15.07 -35.46 1.01
C LYS A 426 -15.53 -36.29 2.22
N GLN A 427 -16.04 -37.50 2.00
CA GLN A 427 -16.46 -38.38 3.09
C GLN A 427 -15.25 -38.83 3.93
N ILE A 428 -14.18 -39.30 3.30
CA ILE A 428 -12.95 -39.73 3.98
C ILE A 428 -12.34 -38.56 4.74
N THR A 429 -12.24 -37.37 4.13
CA THR A 429 -11.73 -36.17 4.80
C THR A 429 -12.56 -35.83 6.03
N GLY A 430 -13.90 -35.88 5.92
CA GLY A 430 -14.80 -35.65 7.06
C GLY A 430 -14.60 -36.67 8.19
N GLU A 431 -14.45 -37.95 7.87
CA GLU A 431 -14.20 -39.01 8.86
C GLU A 431 -12.83 -38.86 9.53
N LEU A 432 -11.77 -38.53 8.77
CA LEU A 432 -10.44 -38.30 9.31
C LEU A 432 -10.40 -37.07 10.23
N ILE A 433 -11.02 -35.96 9.83
CA ILE A 433 -11.12 -34.76 10.68
C ILE A 433 -11.94 -35.08 11.94
N HIS A 434 -13.05 -35.80 11.83
CA HIS A 434 -13.86 -36.20 12.98
C HIS A 434 -13.08 -37.08 13.96
N GLN A 435 -12.25 -37.97 13.43
CA GLN A 435 -11.52 -38.95 14.23
C GLN A 435 -10.29 -38.36 14.92
N TYR A 436 -9.65 -37.35 14.33
CA TYR A 436 -8.34 -36.86 14.77
C TYR A 436 -8.30 -35.36 15.09
N GLY A 437 -9.12 -34.52 14.44
CA GLY A 437 -9.18 -33.08 14.67
C GLY A 437 -10.21 -32.68 15.72
N ARG A 438 -10.08 -31.46 16.26
CA ARG A 438 -11.18 -30.76 16.93
C ARG A 438 -11.79 -29.76 15.95
N TYR A 439 -13.11 -29.68 15.91
CA TYR A 439 -13.82 -28.77 15.01
C TYR A 439 -13.78 -27.32 15.47
N ASP A 440 -13.68 -27.10 16.78
CA ASP A 440 -13.79 -25.78 17.39
C ASP A 440 -12.40 -25.17 17.64
N LEU A 441 -12.03 -24.19 16.79
CA LEU A 441 -10.79 -23.43 16.92
C LEU A 441 -10.78 -22.58 18.19
N VAL A 442 -11.94 -22.11 18.65
CA VAL A 442 -12.10 -21.32 19.88
C VAL A 442 -11.78 -22.19 21.09
N GLU A 443 -12.20 -23.46 21.10
CA GLU A 443 -11.82 -24.40 22.16
C GLU A 443 -10.31 -24.69 22.20
N ILE A 444 -9.67 -24.85 21.03
CA ILE A 444 -8.21 -25.04 20.96
C ILE A 444 -7.51 -23.78 21.52
N TYR A 445 -7.99 -22.60 21.12
CA TYR A 445 -7.44 -21.32 21.59
C TYR A 445 -7.61 -21.12 23.09
N ARG A 446 -8.80 -21.39 23.65
CA ARG A 446 -9.04 -21.38 25.11
C ARG A 446 -8.10 -22.34 25.83
N GLY A 447 -7.91 -23.54 25.29
CA GLY A 447 -6.96 -24.52 25.82
C GLY A 447 -5.53 -23.99 25.89
N PHE A 448 -5.11 -23.22 24.89
CA PHE A 448 -3.81 -22.52 24.90
C PHE A 448 -3.77 -21.42 25.97
N LEU A 449 -4.77 -20.54 26.03
CA LEU A 449 -4.83 -19.47 27.03
C LEU A 449 -4.74 -20.01 28.46
N ASP A 450 -5.40 -21.14 28.72
CA ASP A 450 -5.33 -21.84 30.00
C ASP A 450 -3.91 -22.29 30.39
N THR A 451 -3.01 -22.53 29.44
CA THR A 451 -1.62 -22.92 29.72
C THR A 451 -0.75 -21.76 30.20
N ILE A 452 -1.14 -20.52 29.91
CA ILE A 452 -0.36 -19.31 30.21
C ILE A 452 -1.00 -18.42 31.28
N LYS A 453 -2.23 -18.73 31.73
CA LYS A 453 -2.97 -17.96 32.72
C LYS A 453 -2.25 -17.79 34.07
N ASP A 454 -1.46 -18.77 34.49
CA ASP A 454 -0.72 -18.70 35.76
C ASP A 454 0.32 -17.58 35.73
N LYS A 455 0.86 -17.28 34.54
CA LYS A 455 1.80 -16.17 34.32
C LYS A 455 1.08 -14.87 33.97
N TYR A 456 -0.06 -14.95 33.29
CA TYR A 456 -0.86 -13.82 32.82
C TYR A 456 -2.34 -14.01 33.17
N PRO A 457 -2.78 -13.65 34.39
CA PRO A 457 -4.11 -14.00 34.91
C PRO A 457 -5.29 -13.53 34.06
N TYR A 458 -5.17 -12.37 33.42
CA TYR A 458 -6.24 -11.75 32.64
C TYR A 458 -6.30 -12.25 31.18
N VAL A 459 -5.34 -13.06 30.73
CA VAL A 459 -5.23 -13.46 29.31
C VAL A 459 -6.43 -14.30 28.86
N CYS A 460 -7.10 -14.99 29.79
CA CYS A 460 -8.30 -15.78 29.53
C CYS A 460 -9.57 -14.94 29.32
N GLN A 461 -9.53 -13.62 29.51
CA GLN A 461 -10.63 -12.72 29.16
C GLN A 461 -10.59 -12.40 27.66
N TYR A 462 -11.00 -13.38 26.84
CA TYR A 462 -11.02 -13.26 25.36
C TYR A 462 -12.36 -12.79 24.81
N THR A 463 -13.38 -12.58 25.66
CA THR A 463 -14.67 -11.99 25.29
C THR A 463 -14.94 -10.69 26.02
N ASN A 464 -15.78 -9.84 25.45
CA ASN A 464 -16.32 -8.65 26.11
C ASN A 464 -17.55 -8.96 26.98
N GLU A 465 -18.14 -7.93 27.58
CA GLU A 465 -19.32 -8.03 28.43
C GLU A 465 -20.58 -8.55 27.71
N TYR A 466 -20.63 -8.41 26.38
CA TYR A 466 -21.71 -8.91 25.52
C TYR A 466 -21.50 -10.36 25.05
N GLY A 467 -20.37 -10.97 25.41
CA GLY A 467 -20.00 -12.33 24.99
C GLY A 467 -19.41 -12.40 23.58
N GLU A 468 -19.05 -11.27 22.99
CA GLU A 468 -18.36 -11.20 21.70
C GLU A 468 -16.86 -11.42 21.91
N ILE A 469 -16.21 -12.12 20.98
CA ILE A 469 -14.77 -12.33 21.00
C ILE A 469 -14.07 -10.99 20.78
N ARG A 470 -13.11 -10.64 21.63
CA ARG A 470 -12.35 -9.38 21.51
C ARG A 470 -11.53 -9.36 20.22
N TYR A 471 -11.31 -8.17 19.65
CA TYR A 471 -10.65 -8.05 18.34
C TYR A 471 -9.22 -8.65 18.34
N GLU A 472 -8.44 -8.47 19.41
CA GLU A 472 -7.11 -9.09 19.52
C GLU A 472 -7.15 -10.62 19.52
N ASP A 473 -8.25 -11.23 19.97
CA ASP A 473 -8.43 -12.68 20.03
C ASP A 473 -8.94 -13.26 18.72
N VAL A 474 -9.86 -12.56 18.04
CA VAL A 474 -10.38 -13.03 16.75
C VAL A 474 -9.27 -13.07 15.69
N LEU A 475 -8.28 -12.16 15.75
CA LEU A 475 -7.11 -12.20 14.87
C LEU A 475 -6.27 -13.47 15.06
N VAL A 476 -6.14 -13.95 16.30
CA VAL A 476 -5.44 -15.22 16.61
C VAL A 476 -6.22 -16.40 16.05
N ILE A 477 -7.54 -16.42 16.27
CA ILE A 477 -8.43 -17.48 15.77
C ILE A 477 -8.43 -17.48 14.24
N PHE A 478 -8.41 -16.31 13.61
CA PHE A 478 -8.34 -16.19 12.16
C PHE A 478 -7.02 -16.74 11.61
N TYR A 479 -5.90 -16.43 12.25
CA TYR A 479 -4.60 -17.05 11.93
C TYR A 479 -4.65 -18.58 12.06
N MET A 480 -5.20 -19.10 13.16
CA MET A 480 -5.40 -20.54 13.34
C MET A 480 -6.28 -21.13 12.24
N GLN A 481 -7.35 -20.44 11.85
CA GLN A 481 -8.23 -20.91 10.78
C GLN A 481 -7.46 -21.09 9.47
N VAL A 482 -6.66 -20.09 9.07
CA VAL A 482 -5.85 -20.18 7.86
C VAL A 482 -4.79 -21.27 7.97
N LEU A 483 -4.18 -21.46 9.13
CA LEU A 483 -3.17 -22.50 9.35
C LEU A 483 -3.76 -23.93 9.31
N PHE A 484 -4.99 -24.10 9.81
CA PHE A 484 -5.68 -25.38 9.83
C PHE A 484 -6.36 -25.70 8.49
N TYR A 485 -7.13 -24.78 7.94
CA TYR A 485 -8.00 -25.03 6.78
C TYR A 485 -7.42 -24.53 5.46
N GLY A 486 -6.41 -23.66 5.49
CA GLY A 486 -5.86 -23.00 4.31
C GLY A 486 -6.74 -21.89 3.75
N CYS A 487 -6.24 -21.22 2.71
CA CYS A 487 -6.96 -20.24 1.93
C CYS A 487 -6.41 -20.22 0.50
N HIS A 488 -7.30 -20.25 -0.49
CA HIS A 488 -6.96 -20.27 -1.93
C HIS A 488 -7.65 -19.16 -2.73
N SER A 489 -8.46 -18.31 -2.08
CA SER A 489 -9.22 -17.25 -2.76
C SER A 489 -8.33 -16.21 -3.44
N TYR A 490 -7.05 -16.12 -3.03
CA TYR A 490 -6.10 -15.09 -3.48
C TYR A 490 -4.86 -15.66 -4.17
N ASP A 491 -4.86 -16.95 -4.57
CA ASP A 491 -3.71 -17.60 -5.23
C ASP A 491 -3.33 -16.96 -6.59
N GLU A 492 -4.26 -16.24 -7.23
CA GLU A 492 -4.00 -15.49 -8.49
C GLU A 492 -3.23 -14.17 -8.26
N ILE A 493 -3.12 -13.70 -7.02
CA ILE A 493 -2.34 -12.50 -6.68
C ILE A 493 -0.85 -12.84 -6.71
N LYS A 494 -0.10 -12.13 -7.54
CA LYS A 494 1.33 -12.31 -7.80
C LYS A 494 2.21 -11.25 -7.15
N HIS A 495 1.62 -10.14 -6.70
CA HIS A 495 2.32 -9.12 -5.93
C HIS A 495 1.34 -8.43 -4.96
N LEU A 496 1.77 -8.27 -3.71
CA LEU A 496 1.01 -7.56 -2.68
C LEU A 496 1.78 -6.32 -2.24
N VAL A 497 1.10 -5.17 -2.18
CA VAL A 497 1.61 -3.97 -1.51
C VAL A 497 0.91 -3.85 -0.17
N ILE A 498 1.67 -3.62 0.89
CA ILE A 498 1.14 -3.34 2.24
C ILE A 498 1.61 -1.93 2.59
N ASP A 499 0.69 -0.98 2.73
CA ASP A 499 1.00 0.37 3.19
C ASP A 499 0.83 0.48 4.71
N GLU A 500 1.46 1.47 5.33
CA GLU A 500 1.42 1.72 6.79
C GLU A 500 1.71 0.47 7.64
N MET A 501 2.84 -0.18 7.39
CA MET A 501 3.25 -1.44 8.02
C MET A 501 3.12 -1.46 9.55
N GLN A 502 3.29 -0.30 10.19
CA GLN A 502 3.17 -0.15 11.63
C GLN A 502 1.75 -0.35 12.21
N ASP A 503 0.71 -0.38 11.37
CA ASP A 503 -0.68 -0.58 11.80
C ASP A 503 -1.15 -2.04 11.82
N TYR A 504 -0.25 -2.96 11.45
CA TYR A 504 -0.53 -4.38 11.44
C TYR A 504 0.19 -5.08 12.58
N ASN A 505 -0.53 -5.96 13.27
CA ASN A 505 0.05 -6.84 14.28
C ASN A 505 0.65 -8.12 13.66
N ILE A 506 1.35 -8.89 14.49
CA ILE A 506 2.01 -10.14 14.05
C ILE A 506 1.05 -11.17 13.46
N PHE A 507 -0.17 -11.29 13.98
CA PHE A 507 -1.16 -12.25 13.50
C PHE A 507 -1.75 -11.85 12.15
N GLN A 508 -1.96 -10.56 11.92
CA GLN A 508 -2.36 -10.04 10.62
C GLN A 508 -1.28 -10.33 9.57
N TYR A 509 0.00 -10.08 9.89
CA TYR A 509 1.10 -10.48 9.00
C TYR A 509 1.19 -11.98 8.76
N ALA A 510 0.98 -12.78 9.81
CA ALA A 510 1.01 -14.24 9.69
C ALA A 510 -0.11 -14.73 8.78
N VAL A 511 -1.33 -14.18 8.90
CA VAL A 511 -2.44 -14.43 7.96
C VAL A 511 -2.05 -14.03 6.53
N ILE A 512 -1.55 -12.80 6.35
CA ILE A 512 -1.14 -12.28 5.04
C ILE A 512 -0.11 -13.20 4.38
N SER A 513 0.86 -13.71 5.15
CA SER A 513 1.89 -14.64 4.66
C SER A 513 1.29 -15.95 4.12
N HIS A 514 0.25 -16.47 4.76
CA HIS A 514 -0.38 -17.73 4.34
C HIS A 514 -1.42 -17.54 3.22
N VAL A 515 -2.15 -16.42 3.22
CA VAL A 515 -3.17 -16.10 2.21
C VAL A 515 -2.51 -15.66 0.90
N PHE A 516 -1.47 -14.82 0.96
CA PHE A 516 -0.80 -14.25 -0.21
C PHE A 516 0.59 -14.86 -0.40
N LYS A 517 0.64 -15.95 -1.16
CA LYS A 517 1.87 -16.72 -1.50
C LYS A 517 2.67 -16.06 -2.62
N CYS A 518 2.87 -14.76 -2.52
CA CYS A 518 3.48 -13.94 -3.56
C CYS A 518 4.50 -12.94 -2.98
N ARG A 519 5.18 -12.21 -3.87
CA ARG A 519 6.15 -11.16 -3.50
C ARG A 519 5.43 -9.99 -2.85
N LYS A 520 6.10 -9.35 -1.87
CA LYS A 520 5.50 -8.29 -1.07
C LYS A 520 6.35 -7.02 -1.14
N THR A 521 5.69 -5.86 -1.22
CA THR A 521 6.30 -4.55 -0.98
C THR A 521 5.61 -3.94 0.22
N ILE A 522 6.33 -3.84 1.33
CA ILE A 522 5.80 -3.45 2.62
C ILE A 522 6.38 -2.08 2.94
N LEU A 523 5.54 -1.08 3.15
CA LEU A 523 5.96 0.30 3.36
C LEU A 523 5.42 0.82 4.68
N GLY A 524 6.17 1.68 5.34
CA GLY A 524 5.67 2.42 6.48
C GLY A 524 6.76 3.19 7.18
N ASP A 525 6.49 3.63 8.39
CA ASP A 525 7.44 4.33 9.24
C ASP A 525 7.49 3.63 10.60
N ILE A 526 8.66 3.08 10.95
CA ILE A 526 8.85 2.36 12.22
C ILE A 526 8.57 3.22 13.46
N TYR A 527 8.55 4.54 13.32
CA TYR A 527 8.29 5.49 14.41
C TYR A 527 6.86 6.03 14.42
N GLN A 528 6.00 5.71 13.45
CA GLN A 528 4.58 6.12 13.44
C GLN A 528 3.65 5.08 14.10
N VAL A 529 4.16 4.38 15.12
CA VAL A 529 3.38 3.42 15.92
C VAL A 529 2.58 4.20 16.96
N LEU A 530 1.26 4.10 16.97
CA LEU A 530 0.45 4.77 18.00
C LEU A 530 0.62 4.10 19.37
N PHE A 531 0.84 2.78 19.41
CA PHE A 531 0.92 2.02 20.65
C PHE A 531 2.01 0.94 20.57
N TYR A 532 3.09 1.14 21.33
CA TYR A 532 4.26 0.26 21.34
C TYR A 532 4.37 -0.59 22.61
N ASP A 533 4.90 -1.80 22.44
CA ASP A 533 5.61 -2.56 23.47
C ASP A 533 7.11 -2.25 23.29
N PRO A 534 7.80 -1.66 24.29
CA PRO A 534 9.22 -1.26 24.23
C PRO A 534 10.21 -2.28 23.62
N GLY A 535 9.86 -3.57 23.60
CA GLY A 535 10.79 -4.66 23.31
C GLY A 535 11.01 -5.07 21.84
N GLU A 536 10.09 -4.78 20.91
CA GLU A 536 10.11 -5.37 19.54
C GLU A 536 9.58 -4.43 18.46
N THR A 537 10.37 -4.11 17.43
CA THR A 537 9.93 -3.23 16.33
C THR A 537 9.06 -3.98 15.31
N VAL A 538 8.25 -3.25 14.53
CA VAL A 538 7.49 -3.83 13.39
C VAL A 538 8.41 -4.54 12.39
N VAL A 539 9.65 -4.07 12.23
CA VAL A 539 10.64 -4.72 11.36
C VAL A 539 11.06 -6.08 11.92
N ASP A 540 11.16 -6.23 13.24
CA ASP A 540 11.45 -7.51 13.88
C ASP A 540 10.29 -8.50 13.68
N VAL A 541 9.05 -8.02 13.79
CA VAL A 541 7.84 -8.80 13.46
C VAL A 541 7.84 -9.25 12.00
N LEU A 542 8.11 -8.33 11.07
CA LEU A 542 8.18 -8.63 9.63
C LEU A 542 9.28 -9.65 9.32
N LYS A 543 10.48 -9.47 9.88
CA LYS A 543 11.57 -10.44 9.75
C LYS A 543 11.17 -11.79 10.31
N LYS A 544 10.47 -11.84 11.45
CA LYS A 544 10.00 -13.07 12.07
C LYS A 544 9.02 -13.83 11.16
N VAL A 545 8.01 -13.12 10.64
CA VAL A 545 6.95 -13.74 9.83
C VAL A 545 7.45 -14.11 8.43
N PHE A 546 8.31 -13.29 7.81
CA PHE A 546 8.76 -13.46 6.43
C PHE A 546 10.18 -14.02 6.28
N ALA A 547 10.84 -14.47 7.36
CA ALA A 547 12.22 -14.98 7.37
C ALA A 547 12.51 -16.05 6.29
N GLY A 548 11.53 -16.92 6.00
CA GLY A 548 11.70 -18.04 5.07
C GLY A 548 11.73 -17.68 3.59
N GLU A 549 11.27 -16.48 3.21
CA GLU A 549 11.07 -16.09 1.81
C GLU A 549 12.17 -15.17 1.25
N GLY A 550 13.04 -14.64 2.11
CA GLY A 550 14.06 -13.65 1.75
C GLY A 550 13.52 -12.22 1.83
N CYS A 551 14.14 -11.42 2.68
CA CYS A 551 13.70 -10.05 2.98
C CYS A 551 14.86 -9.07 2.82
N GLU A 552 14.62 -7.96 2.12
CA GLU A 552 15.54 -6.83 2.02
C GLU A 552 14.88 -5.60 2.64
N ILE A 553 15.64 -4.81 3.38
CA ILE A 553 15.16 -3.57 4.01
C ILE A 553 15.88 -2.41 3.35
N CYS A 554 15.10 -1.49 2.80
CA CYS A 554 15.58 -0.22 2.29
C CYS A 554 15.03 0.91 3.17
N GLN A 555 15.83 1.95 3.36
CA GLN A 555 15.41 3.16 4.05
C GLN A 555 15.10 4.27 3.03
N LEU A 556 14.20 5.17 3.40
CA LEU A 556 13.93 6.44 2.72
C LEU A 556 14.09 7.57 3.73
N ASN A 557 15.29 8.14 3.76
CA ASN A 557 15.67 9.09 4.82
C ASN A 557 15.35 10.56 4.48
N THR A 558 15.05 10.88 3.22
CA THR A 558 14.74 12.24 2.81
C THR A 558 13.24 12.51 2.81
N ALA A 559 12.81 13.53 3.57
CA ALA A 559 11.46 14.08 3.52
C ALA A 559 11.38 15.18 2.45
N TYR A 560 10.37 15.11 1.59
CA TYR A 560 10.15 16.05 0.49
C TYR A 560 8.88 16.89 0.65
N ARG A 561 7.95 16.45 1.52
CA ARG A 561 6.61 17.05 1.63
C ARG A 561 6.54 18.19 2.65
N SER A 562 7.06 17.97 3.86
CA SER A 562 7.11 18.99 4.93
C SER A 562 8.32 19.90 4.78
N THR A 563 8.26 21.07 5.40
CA THR A 563 9.40 22.00 5.47
C THR A 563 10.57 21.39 6.24
N LYS A 564 11.77 21.90 5.97
CA LYS A 564 12.99 21.49 6.67
C LYS A 564 12.84 21.69 8.19
N GLU A 565 12.27 22.82 8.60
CA GLU A 565 12.13 23.24 9.99
C GLU A 565 11.16 22.33 10.77
N ILE A 566 10.02 21.96 10.16
CA ILE A 566 9.09 20.97 10.74
C ILE A 566 9.78 19.62 10.87
N THR A 567 10.49 19.20 9.82
CA THR A 567 11.17 17.90 9.76
C THR A 567 12.24 17.77 10.86
N GLU A 568 13.04 18.83 11.07
CA GLU A 568 14.03 18.93 12.15
C GLU A 568 13.40 18.97 13.54
N PHE A 569 12.27 19.66 13.69
CA PHE A 569 11.52 19.68 14.95
C PHE A 569 11.04 18.27 15.33
N CYS A 570 10.44 17.54 14.38
CA CYS A 570 9.98 16.18 14.61
C CYS A 570 11.13 15.19 14.89
N ASP A 571 12.31 15.37 14.27
CA ASP A 571 13.47 14.53 14.60
C ASP A 571 13.96 14.73 16.04
N LYS A 572 13.87 15.95 16.56
CA LYS A 572 14.22 16.24 17.97
C LYS A 572 13.27 15.57 18.95
N ILE A 573 11.99 15.41 18.60
CA ILE A 573 11.01 14.66 19.41
C ILE A 573 11.49 13.22 19.60
N LEU A 574 11.90 12.56 18.50
CA LEU A 574 12.38 11.17 18.55
C LEU A 574 13.74 11.03 19.22
N ALA A 575 14.65 12.01 19.07
CA ALA A 575 16.01 11.96 19.63
C ALA A 575 16.05 11.90 21.17
N GLY A 576 14.96 12.20 21.88
CA GLY A 576 14.86 12.09 23.33
C GLY A 576 14.89 10.65 23.87
N GLU A 577 14.66 9.64 23.03
CA GLU A 577 14.50 8.23 23.43
C GLU A 577 15.62 7.29 22.92
N ASP A 578 16.86 7.76 22.74
CA ASP A 578 17.96 6.97 22.11
C ASP A 578 17.61 6.44 20.70
N CYS A 579 16.58 7.00 20.07
CA CYS A 579 16.13 6.66 18.72
C CYS A 579 17.02 7.36 17.69
N VAL A 580 18.20 6.80 17.44
CA VAL A 580 19.12 7.30 16.41
C VAL A 580 18.73 6.71 15.06
N ARG A 581 17.99 7.46 14.24
CA ARG A 581 18.01 7.21 12.80
C ARG A 581 19.45 7.48 12.31
N PRO A 582 20.12 6.50 11.68
CA PRO A 582 21.48 6.71 11.18
C PRO A 582 21.49 7.83 10.14
N GLU A 583 22.30 8.86 10.41
CA GLU A 583 22.52 10.09 9.63
C GLU A 583 21.32 10.55 8.78
N SER A 584 20.61 11.56 9.29
CA SER A 584 19.63 12.34 8.54
C SER A 584 20.20 12.69 7.16
N GLY A 585 19.68 11.99 6.15
CA GLY A 585 20.08 12.19 4.76
C GLY A 585 19.93 13.65 4.35
N LYS A 586 20.60 14.05 3.28
CA LYS A 586 20.51 15.40 2.70
C LYS A 586 19.05 15.88 2.70
N MET A 587 18.76 16.91 3.50
CA MET A 587 17.44 17.55 3.52
C MET A 587 17.29 18.37 2.23
N VAL A 588 16.51 17.84 1.29
CA VAL A 588 16.09 18.54 0.06
C VAL A 588 14.75 19.27 0.29
N ALA A 589 14.34 19.41 1.56
CA ALA A 589 13.10 20.09 1.92
C ALA A 589 13.22 21.61 1.72
N ARG A 590 12.14 22.22 1.23
CA ARG A 590 12.00 23.68 1.19
C ARG A 590 12.15 24.26 2.62
N SER A 591 12.78 25.42 2.72
CA SER A 591 12.75 26.20 3.96
C SER A 591 11.39 26.88 4.08
N GLY A 592 10.81 26.84 5.29
CA GLY A 592 9.55 27.49 5.64
C GLY A 592 9.66 28.22 6.97
N LYS A 593 8.52 28.46 7.61
CA LYS A 593 8.51 29.02 8.98
C LYS A 593 8.97 27.97 9.98
N VAL A 594 9.69 28.40 11.01
CA VAL A 594 10.03 27.55 12.16
C VAL A 594 8.74 27.24 12.92
N PRO A 595 8.51 25.98 13.35
CA PRO A 595 7.37 25.65 14.20
C PRO A 595 7.26 26.57 15.41
N GLU A 596 6.07 27.10 15.64
CA GLU A 596 5.79 28.00 16.76
C GLU A 596 5.32 27.16 17.95
N VAL A 597 5.96 27.33 19.10
CA VAL A 597 5.59 26.65 20.35
C VAL A 597 5.17 27.72 21.35
N SER A 598 3.93 27.63 21.83
CA SER A 598 3.33 28.61 22.71
C SER A 598 2.71 27.90 23.91
N ASP A 599 2.91 28.46 25.10
CA ASP A 599 2.20 28.03 26.30
C ASP A 599 0.86 28.75 26.35
N ILE A 600 -0.23 27.99 26.50
CA ILE A 600 -1.61 28.48 26.48
C ILE A 600 -2.24 28.21 27.85
N GLY A 601 -2.82 29.24 28.46
CA GLY A 601 -3.40 29.21 29.80
C GLY A 601 -4.74 28.50 29.88
N ASP A 602 -5.63 28.80 28.95
CA ASP A 602 -7.01 28.31 28.94
C ASP A 602 -7.59 28.21 27.52
N MET A 603 -8.84 27.75 27.42
CA MET A 603 -9.53 27.59 26.14
C MET A 603 -9.74 28.93 25.41
N ASP A 604 -10.03 30.03 26.12
CA ASP A 604 -10.23 31.35 25.48
C ASP A 604 -8.93 31.83 24.82
N GLU A 605 -7.79 31.64 25.49
CA GLU A 605 -6.47 31.95 24.94
C GLU A 605 -6.12 31.05 23.75
N LEU A 606 -6.50 29.76 23.78
CA LEU A 606 -6.33 28.85 22.64
C LEU A 606 -7.09 29.35 21.41
N ILE A 607 -8.37 29.70 21.58
CA ILE A 607 -9.24 30.14 20.50
C ILE A 607 -8.76 31.49 19.93
N MET A 608 -8.36 32.42 20.80
CA MET A 608 -7.76 33.69 20.39
C MET A 608 -6.45 33.46 19.61
N TYR A 609 -5.62 32.50 20.05
CA TYR A 609 -4.38 32.16 19.38
C TYR A 609 -4.60 31.57 17.98
N ILE A 610 -5.58 30.69 17.82
CA ILE A 610 -5.95 30.09 16.53
C ILE A 610 -6.52 31.15 15.58
N THR A 611 -7.42 32.02 16.08
CA THR A 611 -8.09 33.05 15.27
C THR A 611 -7.18 34.21 14.86
N ASP A 612 -6.07 34.47 15.58
CA ASP A 612 -5.06 35.47 15.21
C ASP A 612 -4.22 35.05 13.98
N LYS A 613 -4.21 33.76 13.64
CA LYS A 613 -3.47 33.25 12.46
C LYS A 613 -4.28 33.44 11.17
N ASP A 614 -3.56 33.60 10.06
CA ASP A 614 -4.16 33.73 8.72
C ASP A 614 -4.59 32.35 8.19
N LEU A 615 -5.74 31.87 8.64
CA LEU A 615 -6.29 30.56 8.29
C LEU A 615 -6.68 30.48 6.80
N ASP A 616 -7.04 31.61 6.18
CA ASP A 616 -7.44 31.71 4.77
C ASP A 616 -6.25 31.60 3.80
N ALA A 617 -5.00 31.66 4.32
CA ALA A 617 -3.80 31.42 3.51
C ALA A 617 -3.65 29.96 3.07
N TYR A 618 -4.44 29.05 3.65
CA TYR A 618 -4.31 27.60 3.51
C TYR A 618 -5.65 26.96 3.14
N ASP A 619 -5.61 25.94 2.27
CA ASP A 619 -6.82 25.23 1.85
C ASP A 619 -7.30 24.25 2.95
N ASN A 620 -6.35 23.66 3.69
CA ASN A 620 -6.63 22.64 4.70
C ASN A 620 -5.89 22.93 6.01
N VAL A 621 -6.63 23.26 7.07
CA VAL A 621 -6.08 23.55 8.40
C VAL A 621 -6.67 22.60 9.42
N ALA A 622 -5.83 21.99 10.26
CA ALA A 622 -6.29 21.07 11.31
C ALA A 622 -5.96 21.57 12.72
N VAL A 623 -6.87 21.32 13.65
CA VAL A 623 -6.66 21.43 15.10
C VAL A 623 -6.77 20.04 15.70
N LEU A 624 -5.64 19.55 16.21
CA LEU A 624 -5.48 18.21 16.76
C LEU A 624 -5.53 18.24 18.28
N VAL A 625 -6.47 17.50 18.85
CA VAL A 625 -6.71 17.40 20.30
C VAL A 625 -6.66 15.94 20.75
N ASP A 626 -6.69 15.65 22.05
CA ASP A 626 -6.49 14.28 22.53
C ASP A 626 -7.69 13.36 22.26
N ASP A 627 -8.91 13.87 22.40
CA ASP A 627 -10.14 13.07 22.37
C ASP A 627 -11.31 13.78 21.66
N GLU A 628 -12.38 13.03 21.36
CA GLU A 628 -13.56 13.57 20.66
C GLU A 628 -14.34 14.59 21.49
N ALA A 629 -14.28 14.50 22.83
CA ALA A 629 -14.97 15.45 23.69
C ALA A 629 -14.28 16.83 23.66
N GLN A 630 -12.95 16.86 23.67
CA GLN A 630 -12.15 18.06 23.42
C GLN A 630 -12.40 18.60 22.02
N ALA A 631 -12.44 17.72 21.02
CA ALA A 631 -12.66 18.13 19.63
C ALA A 631 -14.02 18.83 19.48
N PHE A 632 -15.04 18.27 20.12
CA PHE A 632 -16.36 18.88 20.17
C PHE A 632 -16.34 20.25 20.87
N ARG A 633 -15.69 20.39 22.04
CA ARG A 633 -15.59 21.67 22.76
C ARG A 633 -14.89 22.74 21.92
N VAL A 634 -13.69 22.44 21.42
CA VAL A 634 -12.90 23.37 20.59
C VAL A 634 -13.67 23.77 19.33
N SER A 635 -14.32 22.82 18.66
CA SER A 635 -15.13 23.13 17.47
C SER A 635 -16.26 24.12 17.76
N ARG A 636 -16.91 24.01 18.92
CA ARG A 636 -18.01 24.89 19.31
C ARG A 636 -17.57 26.31 19.61
N GLU A 637 -16.43 26.49 20.28
CA GLU A 637 -15.89 27.81 20.58
C GLU A 637 -15.37 28.50 19.30
N LEU A 638 -14.72 27.76 18.40
CA LEU A 638 -14.32 28.29 17.09
C LEU A 638 -15.55 28.70 16.23
N GLU A 639 -16.63 27.91 16.26
CA GLU A 639 -17.90 28.28 15.62
C GLU A 639 -18.51 29.56 16.23
N ALA A 640 -18.35 29.76 17.55
CA ALA A 640 -18.87 30.94 18.25
C ALA A 640 -18.14 32.23 17.84
N GLU A 641 -16.85 32.15 17.50
CA GLU A 641 -16.06 33.24 16.90
C GLU A 641 -16.36 33.46 15.40
N GLY A 642 -17.29 32.69 14.83
CA GLY A 642 -17.78 32.87 13.46
C GLY A 642 -17.00 32.12 12.38
N LEU A 643 -16.14 31.18 12.76
CA LEU A 643 -15.43 30.31 11.82
C LEU A 643 -16.31 29.13 11.38
N TYR A 644 -16.17 28.72 10.12
CA TYR A 644 -16.78 27.49 9.63
C TYR A 644 -15.84 26.32 9.92
N VAL A 645 -16.21 25.49 10.89
CA VAL A 645 -15.41 24.35 11.36
C VAL A 645 -16.06 23.04 10.97
N THR A 646 -15.26 22.10 10.49
CA THR A 646 -15.70 20.71 10.34
C THR A 646 -15.17 19.90 11.52
N LEU A 647 -16.05 19.33 12.33
CA LEU A 647 -15.68 18.35 13.36
C LEU A 647 -15.59 16.97 12.72
N LEU A 648 -14.44 16.29 12.86
CA LEU A 648 -14.31 14.88 12.49
C LEU A 648 -14.31 14.00 13.73
N THR A 649 -15.11 12.94 13.64
CA THR A 649 -15.22 11.86 14.62
C THR A 649 -14.96 10.52 13.94
N HIS A 650 -14.86 9.44 14.71
CA HIS A 650 -14.68 8.07 14.20
C HIS A 650 -15.78 7.61 13.22
N GLN A 651 -16.93 8.28 13.18
CA GLN A 651 -18.04 7.99 12.27
C GLN A 651 -18.02 8.82 10.97
N SER A 652 -17.08 9.74 10.85
CA SER A 652 -16.99 10.65 9.70
C SER A 652 -16.43 9.92 8.49
N SER A 653 -17.16 9.93 7.37
CA SER A 653 -16.80 9.21 6.14
C SER A 653 -16.40 10.11 4.97
N VAL A 654 -16.58 11.43 5.08
CA VAL A 654 -16.31 12.38 3.99
C VAL A 654 -15.58 13.60 4.54
N TYR A 655 -14.46 13.94 3.88
CA TYR A 655 -13.64 15.11 4.15
C TYR A 655 -13.79 16.13 3.02
N SER A 656 -14.06 17.39 3.35
CA SER A 656 -14.32 18.47 2.37
C SER A 656 -13.29 19.60 2.37
N GLY A 657 -12.19 19.47 3.14
CA GLY A 657 -11.20 20.53 3.33
C GLY A 657 -11.65 21.67 4.26
N GLY A 658 -10.82 22.71 4.38
CA GLY A 658 -11.06 23.86 5.26
C GLY A 658 -10.49 23.70 6.68
N LEU A 659 -11.07 24.42 7.65
CA LEU A 659 -10.70 24.32 9.06
C LEU A 659 -11.39 23.12 9.72
N VAL A 660 -10.59 22.21 10.26
CA VAL A 660 -11.06 20.94 10.81
C VAL A 660 -10.56 20.73 12.22
N VAL A 661 -11.42 20.26 13.11
CA VAL A 661 -11.06 19.87 14.47
C VAL A 661 -11.25 18.38 14.61
N LEU A 662 -10.22 17.68 15.10
CA LEU A 662 -10.25 16.22 15.22
C LEU A 662 -9.32 15.71 16.32
N PRO A 663 -9.63 14.55 16.92
CA PRO A 663 -8.69 13.79 17.72
C PRO A 663 -7.40 13.44 16.95
N LYS A 664 -6.26 13.45 17.63
CA LYS A 664 -4.94 13.11 17.09
C LYS A 664 -4.91 11.73 16.41
N PHE A 665 -5.59 10.74 16.99
CA PHE A 665 -5.59 9.37 16.43
C PHE A 665 -6.25 9.29 15.05
N LEU A 666 -7.24 10.15 14.78
CA LEU A 666 -7.92 10.23 13.47
C LEU A 666 -7.10 10.97 12.42
N ALA A 667 -6.14 11.79 12.83
CA ALA A 667 -5.29 12.53 11.91
C ALA A 667 -4.30 11.62 11.16
N LYS A 668 -4.13 10.37 11.59
CA LYS A 668 -3.21 9.42 10.97
C LYS A 668 -3.62 9.14 9.52
N GLY A 669 -2.67 9.26 8.61
CA GLY A 669 -2.91 9.14 7.17
C GLY A 669 -3.51 10.39 6.50
N MET A 670 -3.88 11.42 7.27
CA MET A 670 -4.29 12.72 6.75
C MET A 670 -3.09 13.66 6.64
N GLU A 671 -3.22 14.72 5.83
CA GLU A 671 -2.21 15.77 5.67
C GLU A 671 -2.89 17.12 5.58
N PHE A 672 -2.29 18.12 6.22
CA PHE A 672 -2.85 19.47 6.31
C PHE A 672 -1.76 20.50 6.03
N ASP A 673 -2.15 21.61 5.41
CA ASP A 673 -1.20 22.68 5.09
C ASP A 673 -0.68 23.33 6.37
N ALA A 674 -1.58 23.61 7.31
CA ALA A 674 -1.26 24.08 8.66
C ALA A 674 -1.90 23.19 9.72
N VAL A 675 -1.16 22.95 10.82
CA VAL A 675 -1.64 22.12 11.94
C VAL A 675 -1.39 22.83 13.27
N PHE A 676 -2.43 22.88 14.11
CA PHE A 676 -2.37 23.20 15.52
C PHE A 676 -2.40 21.90 16.33
N VAL A 677 -1.33 21.60 17.05
CA VAL A 677 -1.27 20.45 17.97
C VAL A 677 -1.48 20.97 19.38
N VAL A 678 -2.62 20.63 19.97
CA VAL A 678 -2.98 21.00 21.34
C VAL A 678 -2.43 19.94 22.29
N ASN A 679 -1.39 20.28 23.05
CA ASN A 679 -0.68 19.37 23.93
C ASN A 679 -1.03 19.62 25.40
N CYS A 680 -1.69 18.65 26.04
CA CYS A 680 -2.11 18.73 27.45
C CYS A 680 -1.10 18.12 28.44
N GLY A 681 0.15 17.85 28.01
CA GLY A 681 1.23 17.40 28.90
C GLY A 681 1.25 15.91 29.25
N HIS A 682 0.38 15.10 28.63
CA HIS A 682 0.29 13.65 28.81
C HIS A 682 0.58 12.86 27.52
N GLU A 683 1.19 13.49 26.52
CA GLU A 683 1.41 12.87 25.22
C GLU A 683 2.62 11.93 25.20
N ASN A 684 2.39 10.70 24.75
CA ASN A 684 3.46 9.80 24.33
C ASN A 684 4.21 10.39 23.12
N THR A 685 5.54 10.33 23.14
CA THR A 685 6.48 10.76 22.09
C THR A 685 6.02 10.41 20.67
N HIS A 686 5.49 9.21 20.45
CA HIS A 686 5.03 8.77 19.14
C HIS A 686 3.74 9.45 18.68
N SER A 687 2.77 9.64 19.57
CA SER A 687 1.53 10.37 19.26
C SER A 687 1.83 11.82 18.90
N TYR A 688 2.73 12.44 19.67
CA TYR A 688 3.19 13.79 19.41
C TYR A 688 3.93 13.89 18.07
N TYR A 689 4.81 12.94 17.76
CA TYR A 689 5.47 12.84 16.46
C TYR A 689 4.47 12.68 15.30
N ILE A 690 3.49 11.78 15.43
CA ILE A 690 2.46 11.56 14.39
C ILE A 690 1.69 12.86 14.14
N SER A 691 1.27 13.54 15.20
CA SER A 691 0.52 14.79 15.15
C SER A 691 1.29 15.91 14.45
N CYS A 692 2.54 16.14 14.84
CA CYS A 692 3.39 17.15 14.23
C CYS A 692 3.73 16.85 12.76
N THR A 693 3.89 15.57 12.40
CA THR A 693 4.22 15.17 11.02
C THR A 693 3.06 15.29 10.03
N ARG A 694 1.84 15.64 10.47
CA ARG A 694 0.72 15.91 9.57
C ARG A 694 0.83 17.27 8.86
N ALA A 695 1.70 18.15 9.36
CA ALA A 695 1.87 19.52 8.84
C ALA A 695 2.79 19.60 7.62
N LEU A 696 2.34 20.31 6.58
CA LEU A 696 3.10 20.51 5.33
C LEU A 696 3.82 21.85 5.24
N HIS A 697 3.19 22.93 5.69
CA HIS A 697 3.68 24.31 5.57
C HIS A 697 3.97 24.95 6.93
N GLU A 698 3.01 24.88 7.85
CA GLU A 698 3.11 25.51 9.17
C GLU A 698 2.67 24.58 10.30
N LEU A 699 3.40 24.63 11.40
CA LEU A 699 3.14 23.83 12.60
C LEU A 699 3.09 24.77 13.81
N TYR A 700 1.99 24.69 14.54
CA TYR A 700 1.75 25.41 15.79
C TYR A 700 1.56 24.38 16.90
N VAL A 701 2.35 24.47 17.96
CA VAL A 701 2.23 23.62 19.15
C VAL A 701 1.73 24.47 20.31
N CYS A 702 0.53 24.14 20.79
CA CYS A 702 -0.14 24.83 21.88
C CYS A 702 -0.01 23.97 23.16
N ASN A 703 0.98 24.26 24.01
CA ASN A 703 1.15 23.57 25.28
C ASN A 703 0.18 24.13 26.31
N MET A 704 -0.83 23.34 26.68
CA MET A 704 -1.86 23.74 27.60
C MET A 704 -1.36 23.64 29.04
N THR A 705 -1.52 24.73 29.79
CA THR A 705 -1.16 24.84 31.21
C THR A 705 -2.38 24.83 32.15
N GLY A 706 -3.59 24.99 31.59
CA GLY A 706 -4.89 24.85 32.26
C GLY A 706 -5.79 23.80 31.59
N GLU A 707 -7.02 23.67 32.08
CA GLU A 707 -8.00 22.68 31.58
C GLU A 707 -8.62 23.09 30.24
N LEU A 708 -8.90 22.08 29.40
CA LEU A 708 -9.51 22.15 28.07
C LEU A 708 -10.97 21.68 28.07
#